data_AF-F6I606-F1
#
_entry.id   AF-F6I606-F1
#
_cell.length_a   1.000
_cell.length_b   1.000
_cell.length_c   1.000
_cell.angle_alpha   90.00
_cell.angle_beta   90.00
_cell.angle_gamma   90.00
#
_symmetry.space_group_name_H-M   'P 1'
#
loop_
_entity.id
_entity.type
_entity.pdbx_description
1 polymer ?
#
loop_
_entity_poly.entity_id
_entity_poly.type
_entity_poly.pdbx_seq_one_letter_code
_entity_poly.pdbx_strand_id
1 'polypeptide(L)'
;MLISLPRLKPKPPLLFLTTFFFSTASSTTDLTSTLFHQCKSLASAELIHQQLLVQGLPHDPTHIISMYLTFNSPAKALSVLRRLHPSSHTVFWWNQLIRRSVHLGFLEDVLQLYRRMQRLGWRPDHYTFPFVLKACGEIPSFRCGASVHAVVFASGFEWNVFVGNGLVSMYGRCGAWENARQVFDEMRERGVGDLVSWNSIVAAYMQGGDSIRAMKMFERMTEDLGIRPDAVSLVNVLPACASVGAWSRGKQVHGYALRSGLFEDVFVGNAVVDMYAKCGMMEEANKVFERMKVKDVVSWNAMVTGYSQIGRFDDALGLFEKIREEKIELNVVTWSAVIAGYAQRGLGFEALDVFRQMRLCGSEPNVVTLVSLLSGCALAGTLLHGKETHCHAIKWILNLDENDPGDDLMVINALIDMYSKCKSPKAARAMFDLIPPKDRSVVTWTVLIGGNAQHGEANEALELFSQMLQPDNFVMPNAFTISCALMACARLGALRFGRQIHAYVLRNRFESAMLFVANCLIDMYSKSGDVDAARVVFDNMHQRNGVSWTSLMTGYGMHGRGEEALQIFYEMQKVGLVPDGVTFVVVLYACSHSGMVDQGINYFNGMNKDFGVVPGAEHYACMVDLLSRAGRLDEAMELIRGMPMKPTPAVWVALLSACRVYANVELGEYAANQLLELESGNDGSYTLLSNIYANARCWKDVARIRYLMKNTGIKKRPGCSWVQGRKGTATFFAGDWSHPMSQQIYDLLRDLMQRIKALGYVPDNRFALHDVDDEEKGDLLSEHSEKLALAYGILTTAPGAPIRITKNLRACGDCHSAFTYISIIIEHEIIVRDSSRFHHFKNGSCSCRGYW
;
A
#
# COMPACT_ATOMS: atom_id res chain seq x y z
N MET A 1 -22.29 -44.39 22.78
CA MET A 1 -22.70 -44.99 24.06
C MET A 1 -23.90 -44.20 24.59
N LEU A 2 -24.86 -44.94 25.14
CA LEU A 2 -26.22 -44.57 25.58
C LEU A 2 -26.34 -43.33 26.48
N ILE A 3 -27.48 -42.60 26.41
CA ILE A 3 -28.58 -42.63 27.40
C ILE A 3 -29.80 -41.87 26.85
N SER A 4 -30.97 -42.29 27.32
CA SER A 4 -32.30 -42.21 26.73
C SER A 4 -33.32 -41.37 27.52
N LEU A 5 -34.27 -40.77 26.79
CA LEU A 5 -35.72 -40.58 27.08
C LEU A 5 -36.15 -39.46 28.09
N PRO A 6 -37.39 -38.89 27.98
CA PRO A 6 -38.64 -39.58 27.64
C PRO A 6 -39.64 -38.94 26.65
N ARG A 7 -40.51 -39.83 26.15
CA ARG A 7 -41.72 -39.62 25.34
C ARG A 7 -42.87 -38.99 26.15
N LEU A 8 -43.72 -38.20 25.48
CA LEU A 8 -45.13 -37.99 25.85
C LEU A 8 -46.03 -38.01 24.59
N LYS A 9 -47.17 -38.70 24.71
CA LYS A 9 -48.15 -39.11 23.67
C LYS A 9 -49.01 -37.96 23.11
N PRO A 10 -49.68 -38.15 21.95
CA PRO A 10 -50.54 -37.14 21.31
C PRO A 10 -51.94 -37.06 21.96
N LYS A 11 -52.56 -35.87 21.95
CA LYS A 11 -53.98 -35.64 22.32
C LYS A 11 -54.87 -35.52 21.06
N PRO A 12 -56.16 -35.92 21.11
CA PRO A 12 -57.07 -36.02 19.95
C PRO A 12 -57.84 -34.70 19.67
N PRO A 13 -58.56 -34.59 18.53
CA PRO A 13 -59.14 -33.33 18.05
C PRO A 13 -60.49 -33.02 18.71
N LEU A 14 -60.73 -31.75 19.01
CA LEU A 14 -62.03 -31.23 19.47
C LEU A 14 -62.87 -30.80 18.27
N LEU A 15 -63.90 -31.60 17.99
CA LEU A 15 -65.15 -31.18 17.33
C LEU A 15 -65.87 -30.20 18.24
N PHE A 16 -66.18 -28.97 17.79
CA PHE A 16 -67.33 -28.17 18.21
C PHE A 16 -67.41 -26.90 17.35
N LEU A 17 -68.44 -26.80 16.50
CA LEU A 17 -69.23 -25.61 16.12
C LEU A 17 -69.92 -25.84 14.76
N THR A 18 -70.93 -26.72 14.80
CA THR A 18 -72.10 -26.65 13.94
C THR A 18 -73.26 -26.22 14.82
N THR A 19 -74.17 -25.40 14.31
CA THR A 19 -75.38 -24.81 14.93
C THR A 19 -75.17 -23.55 15.78
N PHE A 20 -75.35 -22.38 15.16
CA PHE A 20 -76.28 -21.30 15.55
C PHE A 20 -76.26 -20.20 14.46
N PHE A 21 -77.41 -19.54 14.25
CA PHE A 21 -77.74 -18.49 13.26
C PHE A 21 -78.34 -18.92 11.91
N PHE A 22 -79.55 -19.47 11.98
CA PHE A 22 -80.63 -19.04 11.09
C PHE A 22 -81.48 -18.02 11.86
N SER A 23 -81.32 -16.73 11.59
CA SER A 23 -82.34 -15.70 11.85
C SER A 23 -81.96 -14.39 11.15
N THR A 24 -82.81 -14.00 10.20
CA THR A 24 -83.13 -12.62 9.78
C THR A 24 -82.00 -11.68 9.36
N ALA A 25 -81.87 -11.53 8.03
CA ALA A 25 -81.53 -10.30 7.30
C ALA A 25 -80.71 -9.22 8.04
N SER A 26 -79.39 -9.38 8.05
CA SER A 26 -78.43 -8.27 7.97
C SER A 26 -77.35 -8.69 6.97
N SER A 27 -76.83 -7.74 6.19
CA SER A 27 -76.00 -7.98 5.00
C SER A 27 -74.86 -8.98 5.25
N THR A 28 -74.72 -9.98 4.39
CA THR A 28 -73.68 -11.04 4.42
C THR A 28 -72.23 -10.50 4.43
N THR A 29 -72.04 -9.22 4.10
CA THR A 29 -70.78 -8.47 4.19
C THR A 29 -70.35 -8.15 5.64
N ASP A 30 -71.25 -8.14 6.62
CA ASP A 30 -70.93 -7.78 8.01
C ASP A 30 -70.40 -8.98 8.84
N LEU A 31 -70.81 -10.20 8.49
CA LEU A 31 -70.38 -11.43 9.18
C LEU A 31 -68.93 -11.80 8.85
N THR A 32 -68.49 -11.51 7.62
CA THR A 32 -67.12 -11.79 7.18
C THR A 32 -66.12 -10.79 7.78
N SER A 33 -66.47 -9.50 7.85
CA SER A 33 -65.60 -8.47 8.46
C SER A 33 -65.37 -8.70 9.96
N THR A 34 -66.40 -9.15 10.69
CA THR A 34 -66.34 -9.46 12.12
C THR A 34 -65.49 -10.71 12.42
N LEU A 35 -65.53 -11.73 11.56
CA LEU A 35 -64.65 -12.90 11.65
C LEU A 35 -63.16 -12.56 11.41
N PHE A 36 -62.88 -11.64 10.47
CA PHE A 36 -61.50 -11.16 10.23
C PHE A 36 -60.94 -10.40 11.44
N HIS A 37 -61.75 -9.58 12.13
CA HIS A 37 -61.35 -8.87 13.34
C HIS A 37 -61.06 -9.77 14.54
N GLN A 38 -61.60 -10.99 14.57
CA GLN A 38 -61.39 -11.96 15.65
C GLN A 38 -60.19 -12.91 15.40
N CYS A 39 -59.58 -12.84 14.21
CA CYS A 39 -58.44 -13.67 13.85
C CYS A 39 -57.17 -13.20 14.58
N LYS A 40 -56.60 -14.07 15.44
CA LYS A 40 -55.41 -13.75 16.26
C LYS A 40 -54.16 -14.57 15.92
N SER A 41 -54.27 -15.55 15.03
CA SER A 41 -53.15 -16.42 14.66
C SER A 41 -53.25 -16.91 13.22
N LEU A 42 -52.10 -17.25 12.63
CA LEU A 42 -52.03 -17.85 11.29
C LEU A 42 -52.88 -19.12 11.16
N ALA A 43 -52.93 -19.96 12.20
CA ALA A 43 -53.76 -21.16 12.22
C ALA A 43 -55.27 -20.82 12.15
N SER A 44 -55.71 -19.79 12.87
CA SER A 44 -57.10 -19.32 12.78
C SER A 44 -57.42 -18.73 11.40
N ALA A 45 -56.48 -18.01 10.79
CA ALA A 45 -56.62 -17.46 9.44
C ALA A 45 -56.80 -18.57 8.37
N GLU A 46 -56.07 -19.68 8.51
CA GLU A 46 -56.20 -20.84 7.64
C GLU A 46 -57.53 -21.56 7.81
N LEU A 47 -57.97 -21.75 9.05
CA LEU A 47 -59.25 -22.39 9.35
C LEU A 47 -60.41 -21.57 8.77
N ILE A 48 -60.38 -20.24 8.94
CA ILE A 48 -61.39 -19.31 8.40
C ILE A 48 -61.39 -19.40 6.87
N HIS A 49 -60.22 -19.32 6.21
CA HIS A 49 -60.15 -19.42 4.75
C HIS A 49 -60.65 -20.79 4.25
N GLN A 50 -60.34 -21.89 4.94
CA GLN A 50 -60.83 -23.23 4.58
C GLN A 50 -62.35 -23.35 4.75
N GLN A 51 -62.91 -22.83 5.85
CA GLN A 51 -64.35 -22.85 6.11
C GLN A 51 -65.13 -22.02 5.09
N LEU A 52 -64.62 -20.84 4.71
CA LEU A 52 -65.21 -20.02 3.65
C LEU A 52 -65.28 -20.75 2.32
N LEU A 53 -64.24 -21.52 1.97
CA LEU A 53 -64.20 -22.33 0.75
C LEU A 53 -65.16 -23.53 0.79
N VAL A 54 -65.21 -24.26 1.91
CA VAL A 54 -66.05 -25.47 2.06
C VAL A 54 -67.54 -25.12 2.12
N GLN A 55 -67.90 -24.00 2.77
CA GLN A 55 -69.30 -23.59 2.93
C GLN A 55 -69.82 -22.73 1.76
N GLY A 56 -68.97 -22.37 0.79
CA GLY A 56 -69.38 -21.57 -0.37
C GLY A 56 -69.86 -20.16 -0.01
N LEU A 57 -69.43 -19.61 1.12
CA LEU A 57 -69.84 -18.28 1.56
C LEU A 57 -69.21 -17.20 0.67
N PRO A 58 -69.98 -16.18 0.22
CA PRO A 58 -69.41 -15.06 -0.53
C PRO A 58 -68.44 -14.30 0.35
N HIS A 59 -67.19 -14.19 -0.09
CA HIS A 59 -66.13 -13.49 0.61
C HIS A 59 -65.32 -12.67 -0.39
N ASP A 60 -64.83 -11.51 0.04
CA ASP A 60 -63.87 -10.74 -0.75
C ASP A 60 -62.47 -11.34 -0.54
N PRO A 61 -61.83 -11.89 -1.60
CA PRO A 61 -60.49 -12.49 -1.50
C PRO A 61 -59.40 -11.52 -1.05
N THR A 62 -59.63 -10.20 -1.19
CA THR A 62 -58.66 -9.18 -0.75
C THR A 62 -58.46 -9.17 0.76
N HIS A 63 -59.51 -9.41 1.55
CA HIS A 63 -59.41 -9.53 3.01
C HIS A 63 -58.57 -10.75 3.43
N ILE A 64 -58.67 -11.85 2.70
CA ILE A 64 -57.87 -13.07 2.96
C ILE A 64 -56.39 -12.82 2.65
N ILE A 65 -56.10 -12.13 1.55
CA ILE A 65 -54.73 -11.74 1.19
C ILE A 65 -54.13 -10.82 2.25
N SER A 66 -54.89 -9.79 2.67
CA SER A 66 -54.49 -8.88 3.74
C SER A 66 -54.16 -9.62 5.02
N MET A 67 -55.05 -10.54 5.43
CA MET A 67 -54.90 -11.36 6.64
C MET A 67 -53.62 -12.21 6.60
N TYR A 68 -53.32 -12.88 5.49
CA TYR A 68 -52.09 -13.66 5.35
C TYR A 68 -50.82 -12.80 5.36
N LEU A 69 -50.88 -11.58 4.80
CA LEU A 69 -49.77 -10.65 4.85
C LEU A 69 -49.51 -10.15 6.27
N THR A 70 -50.56 -9.85 7.06
CA THR A 70 -50.43 -9.47 8.48
C THR A 70 -49.84 -10.58 9.35
N PHE A 71 -50.14 -11.85 9.07
CA PHE A 71 -49.54 -13.00 9.76
C PHE A 71 -48.23 -13.50 9.14
N ASN A 72 -47.54 -12.65 8.40
CA ASN A 72 -46.22 -12.93 7.84
C ASN A 72 -46.16 -14.13 6.87
N SER A 73 -47.27 -14.52 6.22
CA SER A 73 -47.35 -15.71 5.33
C SER A 73 -47.56 -15.36 3.83
N PRO A 74 -46.52 -14.89 3.12
CA PRO A 74 -46.64 -14.38 1.75
C PRO A 74 -46.90 -15.49 0.73
N ALA A 75 -46.47 -16.72 1.00
CA ALA A 75 -46.74 -17.87 0.13
C ALA A 75 -48.26 -18.19 0.06
N LYS A 76 -48.99 -18.03 1.18
CA LYS A 76 -50.44 -18.24 1.25
C LYS A 76 -51.20 -17.05 0.66
N ALA A 77 -50.73 -15.83 0.92
CA ALA A 77 -51.24 -14.65 0.21
C ALA A 77 -51.12 -14.81 -1.32
N LEU A 78 -49.96 -15.28 -1.79
CA LEU A 78 -49.69 -15.51 -3.21
C LEU A 78 -50.55 -16.66 -3.80
N SER A 79 -50.90 -17.69 -3.02
CA SER A 79 -51.74 -18.78 -3.51
C SER A 79 -53.18 -18.33 -3.76
N VAL A 80 -53.71 -17.43 -2.93
CA VAL A 80 -55.01 -16.78 -3.13
C VAL A 80 -54.97 -15.82 -4.32
N LEU A 81 -53.93 -14.98 -4.39
CA LEU A 81 -53.74 -13.98 -5.44
C LEU A 81 -53.70 -14.60 -6.85
N ARG A 82 -53.10 -15.80 -6.99
CA ARG A 82 -53.05 -16.56 -8.27
C ARG A 82 -54.42 -16.97 -8.80
N ARG A 83 -55.43 -17.08 -7.93
CA ARG A 83 -56.78 -17.52 -8.30
C ARG A 83 -57.68 -16.35 -8.73
N LEU A 84 -57.21 -15.12 -8.59
CA LEU A 84 -57.96 -13.93 -8.97
C LEU A 84 -57.75 -13.57 -10.44
N HIS A 85 -58.77 -12.96 -11.03
CA HIS A 85 -58.64 -12.36 -12.36
C HIS A 85 -57.83 -11.04 -12.27
N PRO A 86 -56.95 -10.78 -13.25
CA PRO A 86 -56.21 -9.52 -13.31
C PRO A 86 -57.13 -8.30 -13.32
N SER A 87 -56.98 -7.41 -12.35
CA SER A 87 -57.70 -6.13 -12.29
C SER A 87 -56.82 -5.03 -11.66
N SER A 88 -57.10 -3.77 -11.97
CA SER A 88 -56.37 -2.61 -11.42
C SER A 88 -56.43 -2.56 -9.88
N HIS A 89 -57.57 -2.90 -9.28
CA HIS A 89 -57.76 -2.86 -7.82
C HIS A 89 -57.04 -3.99 -7.09
N THR A 90 -56.75 -5.11 -7.77
CA THR A 90 -56.10 -6.28 -7.19
C THR A 90 -54.58 -6.31 -7.41
N VAL A 91 -54.03 -5.49 -8.33
CA VAL A 91 -52.57 -5.28 -8.53
C VAL A 91 -51.89 -4.74 -7.26
N PHE A 92 -52.62 -3.98 -6.44
CA PHE A 92 -52.14 -3.48 -5.15
C PHE A 92 -51.49 -4.58 -4.28
N TRP A 93 -52.08 -5.77 -4.24
CA TRP A 93 -51.57 -6.88 -3.42
C TRP A 93 -50.28 -7.50 -3.96
N TRP A 94 -50.08 -7.50 -5.28
CA TRP A 94 -48.77 -7.81 -5.87
C TRP A 94 -47.72 -6.79 -5.44
N ASN A 95 -48.06 -5.50 -5.46
CA ASN A 95 -47.18 -4.43 -5.02
C ASN A 95 -46.81 -4.57 -3.53
N GLN A 96 -47.74 -5.00 -2.67
CA GLN A 96 -47.44 -5.27 -1.25
C GLN A 96 -46.45 -6.42 -1.06
N LEU A 97 -46.60 -7.51 -1.82
CA LEU A 97 -45.65 -8.64 -1.78
C LEU A 97 -44.26 -8.21 -2.25
N ILE A 98 -44.19 -7.50 -3.38
CA ILE A 98 -42.94 -6.98 -3.94
C ILE A 98 -42.25 -6.01 -2.97
N ARG A 99 -42.99 -5.03 -2.45
CA ARG A 99 -42.49 -4.05 -1.49
C ARG A 99 -41.95 -4.72 -0.22
N ARG A 100 -42.66 -5.73 0.29
CA ARG A 100 -42.21 -6.51 1.44
C ARG A 100 -40.90 -7.26 1.16
N SER A 101 -40.78 -7.93 0.02
CA SER A 101 -39.54 -8.63 -0.34
C SER A 101 -38.36 -7.67 -0.47
N VAL A 102 -38.57 -6.45 -0.99
CA VAL A 102 -37.54 -5.39 -0.98
C VAL A 102 -37.13 -5.01 0.44
N HIS A 103 -38.08 -4.79 1.36
CA HIS A 103 -37.76 -4.41 2.75
C HIS A 103 -37.01 -5.50 3.53
N LEU A 104 -37.21 -6.76 3.19
CA LEU A 104 -36.50 -7.90 3.79
C LEU A 104 -35.16 -8.21 3.09
N GLY A 105 -34.80 -7.50 2.02
CA GLY A 105 -33.56 -7.74 1.27
C GLY A 105 -33.59 -8.94 0.33
N PHE A 106 -34.75 -9.57 0.11
CA PHE A 106 -34.89 -10.71 -0.82
C PHE A 106 -35.05 -10.22 -2.27
N LEU A 107 -33.97 -9.70 -2.84
CA LEU A 107 -33.98 -9.00 -4.13
C LEU A 107 -34.29 -9.93 -5.32
N GLU A 108 -33.83 -11.18 -5.29
CA GLU A 108 -34.17 -12.14 -6.34
C GLU A 108 -35.66 -12.50 -6.33
N ASP A 109 -36.25 -12.64 -5.14
CA ASP A 109 -37.68 -12.92 -4.97
C ASP A 109 -38.54 -11.80 -5.57
N VAL A 110 -38.10 -10.54 -5.46
CA VAL A 110 -38.76 -9.40 -6.11
C VAL A 110 -38.85 -9.60 -7.62
N LEU A 111 -37.74 -9.97 -8.25
CA LEU A 111 -37.69 -10.22 -9.70
C LEU A 111 -38.52 -11.44 -10.09
N GLN A 112 -38.55 -12.48 -9.26
CA GLN A 112 -39.39 -13.65 -9.48
C GLN A 112 -40.88 -13.32 -9.36
N LEU A 113 -41.28 -12.56 -8.34
CA LEU A 113 -42.66 -12.09 -8.15
C LEU A 113 -43.11 -11.21 -9.32
N TYR A 114 -42.27 -10.27 -9.76
CA TYR A 114 -42.54 -9.42 -10.92
C TYR A 114 -42.73 -10.24 -12.21
N ARG A 115 -41.81 -11.16 -12.52
CA ARG A 115 -41.95 -12.04 -13.70
C ARG A 115 -43.21 -12.91 -13.60
N ARG A 116 -43.55 -13.38 -12.40
CA ARG A 116 -44.72 -14.22 -12.17
C ARG A 116 -46.02 -13.43 -12.34
N MET A 117 -46.08 -12.20 -11.85
CA MET A 117 -47.17 -11.26 -12.08
C MET A 117 -47.45 -11.13 -13.58
N GLN A 118 -46.42 -10.82 -14.38
CA GLN A 118 -46.54 -10.66 -15.83
C GLN A 118 -46.99 -11.96 -16.54
N ARG A 119 -46.42 -13.12 -16.18
CA ARG A 119 -46.80 -14.42 -16.77
C ARG A 119 -48.27 -14.79 -16.53
N LEU A 120 -48.85 -14.31 -15.43
CA LEU A 120 -50.25 -14.54 -15.08
C LEU A 120 -51.20 -13.49 -15.70
N GLY A 121 -50.69 -12.63 -16.60
CA GLY A 121 -51.49 -11.63 -17.31
C GLY A 121 -51.75 -10.34 -16.53
N TRP A 122 -51.09 -10.15 -15.38
CA TRP A 122 -51.22 -8.94 -14.57
C TRP A 122 -50.34 -7.83 -15.14
N ARG A 123 -50.89 -6.63 -15.28
CA ARG A 123 -50.16 -5.45 -15.76
C ARG A 123 -49.52 -4.72 -14.57
N PRO A 124 -48.18 -4.56 -14.54
CA PRO A 124 -47.51 -3.68 -13.59
C PRO A 124 -48.01 -2.24 -13.69
N ASP A 125 -48.00 -1.53 -12.57
CA ASP A 125 -48.36 -0.11 -12.50
C ASP A 125 -47.20 0.76 -12.00
N HIS A 126 -47.42 2.08 -11.93
CA HIS A 126 -46.43 3.04 -11.43
C HIS A 126 -45.99 2.81 -9.97
N TYR A 127 -46.74 2.03 -9.18
CA TYR A 127 -46.32 1.62 -7.83
C TYR A 127 -45.49 0.33 -7.85
N THR A 128 -45.58 -0.50 -8.89
CA THR A 128 -44.76 -1.70 -9.07
C THR A 128 -43.31 -1.36 -9.41
N PHE A 129 -43.11 -0.50 -10.42
CA PHE A 129 -41.79 -0.30 -11.04
C PHE A 129 -40.70 0.22 -10.09
N PRO A 130 -40.93 1.21 -9.19
CA PRO A 130 -39.86 1.71 -8.32
C PRO A 130 -39.20 0.62 -7.47
N PHE A 131 -39.96 -0.36 -6.97
CA PHE A 131 -39.44 -1.47 -6.16
C PHE A 131 -38.67 -2.50 -7.00
N VAL A 132 -39.15 -2.79 -8.21
CA VAL A 132 -38.48 -3.70 -9.14
C VAL A 132 -37.17 -3.09 -9.64
N LEU A 133 -37.18 -1.80 -9.99
CA LEU A 133 -35.99 -1.06 -10.40
C LEU A 133 -34.97 -0.95 -9.27
N LYS A 134 -35.43 -0.75 -8.02
CA LYS A 134 -34.57 -0.81 -6.84
C LYS A 134 -33.87 -2.17 -6.73
N ALA A 135 -34.58 -3.28 -6.88
CA ALA A 135 -33.98 -4.62 -6.88
C ALA A 135 -32.98 -4.82 -8.03
N CYS A 136 -33.30 -4.35 -9.25
CA CYS A 136 -32.35 -4.40 -10.37
C CYS A 136 -31.07 -3.59 -10.10
N GLY A 137 -31.19 -2.44 -9.43
CA GLY A 137 -30.05 -1.63 -9.04
C GLY A 137 -29.22 -2.23 -7.90
N GLU A 138 -29.85 -2.94 -6.95
CA GLU A 138 -29.13 -3.59 -5.83
C GLU A 138 -28.50 -4.95 -6.21
N ILE A 139 -28.97 -5.60 -7.28
CA ILE A 139 -28.32 -6.78 -7.89
C ILE A 139 -27.33 -6.38 -9.03
N PRO A 140 -26.91 -5.11 -9.06
CA PRO A 140 -26.46 -4.35 -10.25
C PRO A 140 -26.64 -5.01 -11.64
N SER A 141 -27.87 -5.38 -12.01
CA SER A 141 -28.14 -6.09 -13.27
C SER A 141 -28.62 -5.14 -14.37
N PHE A 142 -27.68 -4.61 -15.18
CA PHE A 142 -28.00 -3.71 -16.29
C PHE A 142 -29.05 -4.31 -17.25
N ARG A 143 -28.88 -5.58 -17.65
CA ARG A 143 -29.81 -6.26 -18.58
C ARG A 143 -31.22 -6.35 -18.02
N CYS A 144 -31.36 -6.66 -16.72
CA CYS A 144 -32.66 -6.74 -16.09
C CYS A 144 -33.29 -5.35 -15.94
N GLY A 145 -32.50 -4.35 -15.53
CA GLY A 145 -32.96 -2.97 -15.44
C GLY A 145 -33.42 -2.40 -16.78
N ALA A 146 -32.66 -2.62 -17.85
CA ALA A 146 -33.01 -2.19 -19.20
C ALA A 146 -34.26 -2.88 -19.74
N SER A 147 -34.46 -4.18 -19.45
CA SER A 147 -35.70 -4.87 -19.86
C SER A 147 -36.93 -4.35 -19.10
N VAL A 148 -36.78 -4.03 -17.81
CA VAL A 148 -37.84 -3.37 -17.03
C VAL A 148 -38.12 -1.96 -17.56
N HIS A 149 -37.09 -1.19 -17.93
CA HIS A 149 -37.26 0.12 -18.55
C HIS A 149 -38.04 0.05 -19.88
N ALA A 150 -37.75 -0.94 -20.73
CA ALA A 150 -38.54 -1.15 -21.95
C ALA A 150 -40.02 -1.45 -21.65
N VAL A 151 -40.31 -2.19 -20.57
CA VAL A 151 -41.69 -2.44 -20.11
C VAL A 151 -42.34 -1.18 -19.56
N VAL A 152 -41.61 -0.34 -18.82
CA VAL A 152 -42.09 0.98 -18.36
C VAL A 152 -42.60 1.81 -19.54
N PHE A 153 -41.78 1.92 -20.59
CA PHE A 153 -42.12 2.65 -21.81
C PHE A 153 -43.33 2.04 -22.54
N ALA A 154 -43.34 0.71 -22.71
CA ALA A 154 -44.47 0.02 -23.34
C ALA A 154 -45.78 0.13 -22.54
N SER A 155 -45.68 0.39 -21.24
CA SER A 155 -46.82 0.52 -20.34
C SER A 155 -47.31 1.97 -20.15
N GLY A 156 -46.63 2.96 -20.74
CA GLY A 156 -47.01 4.37 -20.66
C GLY A 156 -46.64 5.08 -19.35
N PHE A 157 -45.66 4.54 -18.58
CA PHE A 157 -45.25 5.10 -17.30
C PHE A 157 -43.92 5.87 -17.35
N GLU A 158 -43.37 6.10 -18.55
CA GLU A 158 -42.12 6.82 -18.77
C GLU A 158 -42.18 8.28 -18.29
N TRP A 159 -43.39 8.87 -18.17
CA TRP A 159 -43.60 10.23 -17.64
C TRP A 159 -43.99 10.27 -16.15
N ASN A 160 -43.89 9.16 -15.43
CA ASN A 160 -44.16 9.16 -14.00
C ASN A 160 -42.90 9.51 -13.20
N VAL A 161 -42.94 10.57 -12.38
CA VAL A 161 -41.77 11.05 -11.62
C VAL A 161 -41.17 9.99 -10.69
N PHE A 162 -41.99 9.14 -10.06
CA PHE A 162 -41.51 8.08 -9.17
C PHE A 162 -40.79 6.98 -9.94
N VAL A 163 -41.31 6.63 -11.12
CA VAL A 163 -40.69 5.63 -12.02
C VAL A 163 -39.40 6.18 -12.61
N GLY A 164 -39.40 7.43 -13.08
CA GLY A 164 -38.23 8.11 -13.60
C GLY A 164 -37.09 8.22 -12.58
N ASN A 165 -37.39 8.64 -11.33
CA ASN A 165 -36.40 8.66 -10.24
C ASN A 165 -35.86 7.25 -9.95
N GLY A 166 -36.71 6.23 -10.00
CA GLY A 166 -36.31 4.83 -9.89
C GLY A 166 -35.37 4.37 -11.01
N LEU A 167 -35.61 4.81 -12.25
CA LEU A 167 -34.76 4.51 -13.41
C LEU A 167 -33.39 5.17 -13.31
N VAL A 168 -33.34 6.46 -12.94
CA VAL A 168 -32.08 7.20 -12.72
C VAL A 168 -31.23 6.49 -11.66
N SER A 169 -31.84 6.14 -10.52
CA SER A 169 -31.15 5.42 -9.44
C SER A 169 -30.68 4.02 -9.86
N MET A 170 -31.52 3.27 -10.57
CA MET A 170 -31.18 1.94 -11.07
C MET A 170 -30.00 1.98 -12.04
N TYR A 171 -30.04 2.86 -13.06
CA TYR A 171 -28.94 2.98 -14.01
C TYR A 171 -27.65 3.47 -13.33
N GLY A 172 -27.77 4.39 -12.38
CA GLY A 172 -26.64 4.83 -11.54
C GLY A 172 -25.95 3.66 -10.84
N ARG A 173 -26.73 2.82 -10.13
CA ARG A 173 -26.20 1.63 -9.43
C ARG A 173 -25.64 0.56 -10.36
N CYS A 174 -26.16 0.46 -11.59
CA CYS A 174 -25.61 -0.44 -12.61
C CYS A 174 -24.34 0.11 -13.29
N GLY A 175 -23.84 1.29 -12.92
CA GLY A 175 -22.69 1.91 -13.57
C GLY A 175 -23.00 2.46 -14.98
N ALA A 176 -24.27 2.66 -15.33
CA ALA A 176 -24.70 3.19 -16.62
C ALA A 176 -25.12 4.66 -16.48
N TRP A 177 -24.20 5.52 -16.04
CA TRP A 177 -24.47 6.94 -15.72
C TRP A 177 -24.91 7.77 -16.92
N GLU A 178 -24.54 7.41 -18.15
CA GLU A 178 -25.03 8.09 -19.36
C GLU A 178 -26.52 7.83 -19.58
N ASN A 179 -26.97 6.58 -19.39
CA ASN A 179 -28.39 6.25 -19.42
C ASN A 179 -29.15 6.92 -18.27
N ALA A 180 -28.58 6.93 -17.06
CA ALA A 180 -29.16 7.66 -15.92
C ALA A 180 -29.33 9.15 -16.26
N ARG A 181 -28.33 9.74 -16.91
CA ARG A 181 -28.35 11.15 -17.32
C ARG A 181 -29.36 11.42 -18.43
N GLN A 182 -29.45 10.53 -19.41
CA GLN A 182 -30.43 10.62 -20.48
C GLN A 182 -31.86 10.61 -19.92
N VAL A 183 -32.18 9.64 -19.05
CA VAL A 183 -33.51 9.57 -18.41
C VAL A 183 -33.80 10.86 -17.63
N PHE A 184 -32.82 11.36 -16.87
CA PHE A 184 -32.97 12.61 -16.14
C PHE A 184 -33.24 13.82 -17.06
N ASP A 185 -32.52 13.92 -18.18
CA ASP A 185 -32.70 15.01 -19.14
C ASP A 185 -34.06 14.93 -19.84
N GLU A 186 -34.51 13.74 -20.23
CA GLU A 186 -35.85 13.52 -20.79
C GLU A 186 -36.97 13.90 -19.79
N MET A 187 -36.81 13.54 -18.51
CA MET A 187 -37.73 13.97 -17.44
C MET A 187 -37.75 15.49 -17.30
N ARG A 188 -36.60 16.15 -17.51
CA ARG A 188 -36.44 17.60 -17.37
C ARG A 188 -37.03 18.38 -18.52
N GLU A 189 -36.77 17.96 -19.76
CA GLU A 189 -37.31 18.58 -20.98
C GLU A 189 -38.84 18.61 -20.99
N ARG A 190 -39.47 17.63 -20.33
CA ARG A 190 -40.93 17.50 -20.25
C ARG A 190 -41.55 18.10 -18.99
N GLY A 191 -40.74 18.67 -18.11
CA GLY A 191 -41.23 19.34 -16.90
C GLY A 191 -41.77 18.40 -15.82
N VAL A 192 -41.39 17.11 -15.83
CA VAL A 192 -41.86 16.11 -14.84
C VAL A 192 -40.90 15.97 -13.65
N GLY A 193 -39.64 16.41 -13.79
CA GLY A 193 -38.63 16.30 -12.73
C GLY A 193 -38.87 17.22 -11.53
N ASP A 194 -38.62 16.71 -10.32
CA ASP A 194 -38.74 17.43 -9.04
C ASP A 194 -37.39 17.47 -8.29
N LEU A 195 -37.40 17.95 -7.03
CA LEU A 195 -36.20 17.96 -6.19
C LEU A 195 -35.62 16.53 -5.98
N VAL A 196 -36.49 15.51 -5.92
CA VAL A 196 -36.08 14.12 -5.77
C VAL A 196 -35.37 13.62 -7.04
N SER A 197 -35.76 14.10 -8.24
CA SER A 197 -35.04 13.82 -9.48
C SER A 197 -33.62 14.37 -9.45
N TRP A 198 -33.42 15.60 -8.95
CA TRP A 198 -32.09 16.18 -8.78
C TRP A 198 -31.26 15.41 -7.76
N ASN A 199 -31.85 15.06 -6.62
CA ASN A 199 -31.17 14.24 -5.60
C ASN A 199 -30.77 12.87 -6.16
N SER A 200 -31.62 12.27 -7.02
CA SER A 200 -31.36 10.97 -7.66
C SER A 200 -30.18 11.02 -8.64
N ILE A 201 -30.07 12.06 -9.48
CA ILE A 201 -28.97 12.16 -10.45
C ILE A 201 -27.63 12.50 -9.77
N VAL A 202 -27.65 13.35 -8.73
CA VAL A 202 -26.44 13.62 -7.93
C VAL A 202 -25.97 12.35 -7.24
N ALA A 203 -26.88 11.60 -6.60
CA ALA A 203 -26.56 10.32 -5.97
C ALA A 203 -26.05 9.27 -6.96
N ALA A 204 -26.62 9.20 -8.17
CA ALA A 204 -26.16 8.29 -9.22
C ALA A 204 -24.71 8.57 -9.64
N TYR A 205 -24.33 9.84 -9.85
CA TYR A 205 -22.95 10.19 -10.14
C TYR A 205 -22.00 9.91 -8.98
N MET A 206 -22.44 10.16 -7.74
CA MET A 206 -21.66 9.84 -6.54
C MET A 206 -21.40 8.34 -6.39
N GLN A 207 -22.39 7.49 -6.65
CA GLN A 207 -22.23 6.03 -6.65
C GLN A 207 -21.27 5.56 -7.76
N GLY A 208 -21.28 6.25 -8.91
CA GLY A 208 -20.34 6.01 -10.00
C GLY A 208 -18.93 6.57 -9.79
N GLY A 209 -18.66 7.24 -8.66
CA GLY A 209 -17.36 7.85 -8.35
C GLY A 209 -17.06 9.13 -9.13
N ASP A 210 -18.01 9.67 -9.91
CA ASP A 210 -17.82 10.91 -10.66
C ASP A 210 -18.31 12.12 -9.86
N SER A 211 -17.51 12.49 -8.86
CA SER A 211 -17.81 13.61 -7.96
C SER A 211 -17.87 14.96 -8.68
N ILE A 212 -17.15 15.12 -9.80
CA ILE A 212 -17.15 16.37 -10.58
C ILE A 212 -18.50 16.58 -11.25
N ARG A 213 -19.05 15.55 -11.93
CA ARG A 213 -20.37 15.64 -12.54
C ARG A 213 -21.48 15.76 -11.50
N ALA A 214 -21.35 15.08 -10.35
CA ALA A 214 -22.27 15.25 -9.23
C ALA A 214 -22.35 16.72 -8.75
N MET A 215 -21.20 17.38 -8.55
CA MET A 215 -21.16 18.81 -8.19
C MET A 215 -21.78 19.69 -9.28
N LYS A 216 -21.48 19.45 -10.56
CA LYS A 216 -22.07 20.22 -11.67
C LYS A 216 -23.59 20.10 -11.71
N MET A 217 -24.13 18.91 -11.42
CA MET A 217 -25.59 18.72 -11.34
C MET A 217 -26.19 19.50 -10.17
N PHE A 218 -25.52 19.53 -9.03
CA PHE A 218 -25.95 20.33 -7.88
C PHE A 218 -25.91 21.83 -8.19
N GLU A 219 -24.84 22.33 -8.82
CA GLU A 219 -24.71 23.73 -9.25
C GLU A 219 -25.85 24.13 -10.21
N ARG A 220 -26.12 23.28 -11.21
CA ARG A 220 -27.24 23.49 -12.14
C ARG A 220 -28.61 23.51 -11.45
N MET A 221 -28.79 22.71 -10.40
CA MET A 221 -30.01 22.74 -9.58
C MET A 221 -30.17 24.10 -8.88
N THR A 222 -29.09 24.65 -8.33
CA THR A 222 -29.13 25.84 -7.47
C THR A 222 -29.00 27.16 -8.21
N GLU A 223 -28.12 27.25 -9.20
CA GLU A 223 -27.75 28.51 -9.88
C GLU A 223 -28.63 28.74 -11.11
N ASP A 224 -28.74 27.75 -11.99
CA ASP A 224 -29.48 27.90 -13.26
C ASP A 224 -31.00 27.92 -13.05
N LEU A 225 -31.49 27.22 -12.01
CA LEU A 225 -32.91 26.97 -11.80
C LEU A 225 -33.45 27.49 -10.47
N GLY A 226 -32.58 27.93 -9.56
CA GLY A 226 -32.99 28.50 -8.26
C GLY A 226 -33.74 27.51 -7.35
N ILE A 227 -33.61 26.20 -7.56
CA ILE A 227 -34.26 25.19 -6.73
C ILE A 227 -33.54 25.14 -5.39
N ARG A 228 -34.29 25.25 -4.28
CA ARG A 228 -33.73 25.23 -2.92
C ARG A 228 -33.33 23.81 -2.50
N PRO A 229 -32.05 23.54 -2.21
CA PRO A 229 -31.60 22.27 -1.66
C PRO A 229 -32.24 21.96 -0.31
N ASP A 230 -32.54 20.68 -0.07
CA ASP A 230 -32.94 20.13 1.23
C ASP A 230 -31.78 19.35 1.90
N ALA A 231 -32.02 18.76 3.07
CA ALA A 231 -31.01 17.98 3.79
C ALA A 231 -30.42 16.85 2.93
N VAL A 232 -31.26 16.15 2.16
CA VAL A 232 -30.83 15.05 1.27
C VAL A 232 -29.92 15.58 0.15
N SER A 233 -30.24 16.75 -0.42
CA SER A 233 -29.39 17.41 -1.41
C SER A 233 -28.00 17.72 -0.85
N LEU A 234 -27.92 18.21 0.40
CA LEU A 234 -26.65 18.53 1.05
C LEU A 234 -25.82 17.27 1.34
N VAL A 235 -26.45 16.23 1.88
CA VAL A 235 -25.80 14.94 2.17
C VAL A 235 -25.27 14.27 0.89
N ASN A 236 -25.92 14.47 -0.26
CA ASN A 236 -25.44 13.92 -1.53
C ASN A 236 -24.26 14.71 -2.14
N VAL A 237 -24.19 16.04 -1.96
CA VAL A 237 -23.14 16.87 -2.58
C VAL A 237 -21.89 17.06 -1.72
N LEU A 238 -22.01 17.05 -0.39
CA LEU A 238 -20.87 17.25 0.53
C LEU A 238 -19.79 16.17 0.35
N PRO A 239 -20.12 14.87 0.18
CA PRO A 239 -19.12 13.85 -0.16
C PRO A 239 -18.44 14.12 -1.50
N ALA A 240 -19.14 14.71 -2.49
CA ALA A 240 -18.54 15.11 -3.76
C ALA A 240 -17.45 16.17 -3.57
N CYS A 241 -17.72 17.15 -2.70
CA CYS A 241 -16.74 18.18 -2.34
C CYS A 241 -15.53 17.56 -1.62
N ALA A 242 -15.77 16.61 -0.73
CA ALA A 242 -14.75 15.87 0.00
C ALA A 242 -13.82 15.08 -0.94
N SER A 243 -14.39 14.31 -1.87
CA SER A 243 -13.65 13.47 -2.82
C SER A 243 -12.74 14.25 -3.77
N VAL A 244 -13.13 15.48 -4.12
CA VAL A 244 -12.36 16.35 -5.04
C VAL A 244 -11.45 17.32 -4.26
N GLY A 245 -11.52 17.34 -2.92
CA GLY A 245 -10.80 18.31 -2.09
C GLY A 245 -11.28 19.75 -2.27
N ALA A 246 -12.52 19.95 -2.74
CA ALA A 246 -13.12 21.24 -3.05
C ALA A 246 -13.65 21.94 -1.78
N TRP A 247 -12.77 22.22 -0.82
CA TRP A 247 -13.12 22.80 0.49
C TRP A 247 -13.85 24.15 0.39
N SER A 248 -13.56 24.95 -0.63
CA SER A 248 -14.19 26.25 -0.86
C SER A 248 -15.68 26.10 -1.21
N ARG A 249 -16.01 25.14 -2.08
CA ARG A 249 -17.39 24.77 -2.42
C ARG A 249 -18.09 24.14 -1.22
N GLY A 250 -17.44 23.21 -0.54
CA GLY A 250 -17.97 22.63 0.70
C GLY A 250 -18.30 23.67 1.77
N LYS A 251 -17.49 24.73 1.90
CA LYS A 251 -17.75 25.86 2.80
C LYS A 251 -18.96 26.71 2.38
N GLN A 252 -19.19 26.90 1.08
CA GLN A 252 -20.41 27.57 0.58
C GLN A 252 -21.67 26.75 0.91
N VAL A 253 -21.61 25.42 0.70
CA VAL A 253 -22.70 24.49 1.03
C VAL A 253 -22.98 24.50 2.54
N HIS A 254 -21.94 24.44 3.38
CA HIS A 254 -22.07 24.58 4.83
C HIS A 254 -22.68 25.94 5.24
N GLY A 255 -22.27 27.03 4.62
CA GLY A 255 -22.87 28.36 4.84
C GLY A 255 -24.35 28.43 4.44
N TYR A 256 -24.77 27.72 3.39
CA TYR A 256 -26.18 27.54 3.05
C TYR A 256 -26.93 26.71 4.10
N ALA A 257 -26.34 25.62 4.58
CA ALA A 257 -26.93 24.76 5.61
C ALA A 257 -27.26 25.54 6.89
N LEU A 258 -26.34 26.42 7.32
CA LEU A 258 -26.53 27.29 8.48
C LEU A 258 -27.65 28.32 8.26
N ARG A 259 -27.66 29.02 7.12
CA ARG A 259 -28.69 30.04 6.81
C ARG A 259 -30.09 29.46 6.64
N SER A 260 -30.18 28.21 6.22
CA SER A 260 -31.45 27.52 5.93
C SER A 260 -31.95 26.67 7.09
N GLY A 261 -31.22 26.62 8.22
CA GLY A 261 -31.57 25.80 9.39
C GLY A 261 -31.38 24.29 9.22
N LEU A 262 -30.81 23.85 8.08
CA LEU A 262 -30.59 22.42 7.78
C LEU A 262 -29.42 21.82 8.58
N PHE A 263 -28.55 22.65 9.17
CA PHE A 263 -27.42 22.18 9.98
C PHE A 263 -27.83 21.47 11.29
N GLU A 264 -29.05 21.70 11.75
CA GLU A 264 -29.57 21.02 12.95
C GLU A 264 -29.81 19.51 12.73
N ASP A 265 -29.87 19.07 11.47
CA ASP A 265 -29.94 17.66 11.10
C ASP A 265 -28.56 17.00 11.28
N VAL A 266 -28.51 15.94 12.11
CA VAL A 266 -27.27 15.22 12.43
C VAL A 266 -26.59 14.65 11.19
N PHE A 267 -27.36 14.23 10.16
CA PHE A 267 -26.81 13.71 8.91
C PHE A 267 -26.10 14.80 8.11
N VAL A 268 -26.64 16.01 8.09
CA VAL A 268 -25.99 17.18 7.46
C VAL A 268 -24.75 17.56 8.24
N GLY A 269 -24.83 17.63 9.57
CA GLY A 269 -23.68 17.90 10.45
C GLY A 269 -22.53 16.91 10.20
N ASN A 270 -22.84 15.62 10.20
CA ASN A 270 -21.88 14.54 9.91
C ASN A 270 -21.23 14.69 8.52
N ALA A 271 -22.02 14.99 7.48
CA ALA A 271 -21.51 15.18 6.13
C ALA A 271 -20.59 16.41 6.01
N VAL A 272 -20.87 17.49 6.75
CA VAL A 272 -20.01 18.68 6.77
C VAL A 272 -18.70 18.39 7.51
N VAL A 273 -18.73 17.68 8.63
CA VAL A 273 -17.53 17.26 9.37
C VAL A 273 -16.64 16.38 8.50
N ASP A 274 -17.19 15.33 7.88
CA ASP A 274 -16.46 14.43 6.98
C ASP A 274 -15.86 15.18 5.79
N MET A 275 -16.59 16.13 5.22
CA MET A 275 -16.11 16.96 4.12
C MET A 275 -14.89 17.80 4.50
N TYR A 276 -14.94 18.51 5.63
CA TYR A 276 -13.78 19.29 6.09
C TYR A 276 -12.59 18.39 6.46
N ALA A 277 -12.85 17.27 7.14
CA ALA A 277 -11.82 16.30 7.52
C ALA A 277 -11.07 15.76 6.30
N LYS A 278 -11.78 15.27 5.27
CA LYS A 278 -11.19 14.75 4.03
C LYS A 278 -10.51 15.82 3.17
N CYS A 279 -10.93 17.08 3.29
CA CYS A 279 -10.23 18.21 2.66
C CYS A 279 -8.98 18.66 3.44
N GLY A 280 -8.62 18.01 4.54
CA GLY A 280 -7.47 18.40 5.37
C GLY A 280 -7.73 19.59 6.31
N MET A 281 -8.95 20.10 6.39
CA MET A 281 -9.34 21.29 7.15
C MET A 281 -9.83 20.93 8.55
N MET A 282 -8.97 20.28 9.35
CA MET A 282 -9.38 19.68 10.63
C MET A 282 -9.85 20.70 11.67
N GLU A 283 -9.31 21.92 11.66
CA GLU A 283 -9.75 23.00 12.55
C GLU A 283 -11.21 23.41 12.29
N GLU A 284 -11.61 23.48 11.02
CA GLU A 284 -12.98 23.78 10.65
C GLU A 284 -13.90 22.60 11.01
N ALA A 285 -13.46 21.36 10.77
CA ALA A 285 -14.19 20.16 11.19
C ALA A 285 -14.46 20.15 12.70
N ASN A 286 -13.47 20.50 13.55
CA ASN A 286 -13.69 20.65 15.00
C ASN A 286 -14.74 21.71 15.34
N LYS A 287 -14.66 22.90 14.71
CA LYS A 287 -15.63 23.98 14.97
C LYS A 287 -17.05 23.54 14.63
N VAL A 288 -17.21 22.79 13.53
CA VAL A 288 -18.51 22.22 13.16
C VAL A 288 -18.95 21.20 14.18
N PHE A 289 -18.09 20.25 14.51
CA PHE A 289 -18.36 19.19 15.47
C PHE A 289 -18.80 19.75 16.83
N GLU A 290 -18.05 20.68 17.41
CA GLU A 290 -18.40 21.31 18.69
C GLU A 290 -19.77 22.01 18.65
N ARG A 291 -20.14 22.62 17.52
CA ARG A 291 -21.44 23.30 17.33
C ARG A 291 -22.62 22.35 17.12
N MET A 292 -22.40 21.07 16.83
CA MET A 292 -23.49 20.09 16.69
C MET A 292 -24.15 19.83 18.04
N LYS A 293 -25.48 20.02 18.12
CA LYS A 293 -26.25 19.78 19.36
C LYS A 293 -26.36 18.30 19.73
N VAL A 294 -26.50 17.46 18.72
CA VAL A 294 -26.54 16.00 18.85
C VAL A 294 -25.34 15.45 18.09
N LYS A 295 -24.55 14.62 18.76
CA LYS A 295 -23.41 13.92 18.19
C LYS A 295 -23.69 12.43 18.33
N ASP A 296 -23.61 11.70 17.23
CA ASP A 296 -23.76 10.26 17.22
C ASP A 296 -22.41 9.58 16.93
N VAL A 297 -22.40 8.25 16.93
CA VAL A 297 -21.18 7.47 16.66
C VAL A 297 -20.56 7.84 15.31
N VAL A 298 -21.36 8.26 14.33
CA VAL A 298 -20.89 8.68 13.01
C VAL A 298 -20.15 10.03 13.10
N SER A 299 -20.65 10.99 13.89
CA SER A 299 -19.97 12.26 14.16
C SER A 299 -18.56 12.04 14.71
N TRP A 300 -18.46 11.18 15.74
CA TRP A 300 -17.20 10.86 16.39
C TRP A 300 -16.24 10.09 15.48
N ASN A 301 -16.76 9.14 14.70
CA ASN A 301 -15.97 8.38 13.73
C ASN A 301 -15.37 9.26 12.64
N ALA A 302 -16.12 10.24 12.14
CA ALA A 302 -15.61 11.19 11.14
C ALA A 302 -14.42 12.00 11.69
N MET A 303 -14.49 12.42 12.96
CA MET A 303 -13.41 13.16 13.62
C MET A 303 -12.16 12.29 13.84
N VAL A 304 -12.33 11.10 14.44
CA VAL A 304 -11.21 10.17 14.70
C VAL A 304 -10.53 9.78 13.38
N THR A 305 -11.32 9.44 12.36
CA THR A 305 -10.79 9.09 11.03
C THR A 305 -10.07 10.27 10.39
N GLY A 306 -10.63 11.48 10.47
CA GLY A 306 -10.02 12.71 9.94
C GLY A 306 -8.67 13.01 10.57
N TYR A 307 -8.59 12.99 11.90
CA TYR A 307 -7.32 13.19 12.61
C TYR A 307 -6.29 12.11 12.30
N SER A 308 -6.70 10.84 12.21
CA SER A 308 -5.83 9.75 11.78
C SER A 308 -5.31 9.95 10.35
N GLN A 309 -6.16 10.35 9.40
CA GLN A 309 -5.76 10.57 8.01
C GLN A 309 -4.78 11.73 7.82
N ILE A 310 -4.89 12.79 8.64
CA ILE A 310 -4.01 13.98 8.57
C ILE A 310 -2.71 13.76 9.38
N GLY A 311 -2.58 12.62 10.06
CA GLY A 311 -1.38 12.28 10.83
C GLY A 311 -1.31 12.92 12.22
N ARG A 312 -2.41 13.55 12.67
CA ARG A 312 -2.58 14.18 13.99
C ARG A 312 -3.19 13.18 14.98
N PHE A 313 -2.50 12.06 15.17
CA PHE A 313 -3.01 10.93 15.94
C PHE A 313 -3.19 11.23 17.43
N ASP A 314 -2.38 12.13 18.02
CA ASP A 314 -2.52 12.51 19.43
C ASP A 314 -3.88 13.18 19.72
N ASP A 315 -4.41 13.95 18.77
CA ASP A 315 -5.76 14.51 18.85
C ASP A 315 -6.84 13.44 18.61
N ALA A 316 -6.58 12.48 17.71
CA ALA A 316 -7.46 11.31 17.53
C ALA A 316 -7.58 10.49 18.84
N LEU A 317 -6.47 10.37 19.58
CA LEU A 317 -6.43 9.71 20.89
C LEU A 317 -7.16 10.52 21.96
N GLY A 318 -6.97 11.84 22.00
CA GLY A 318 -7.72 12.71 22.90
C GLY A 318 -9.23 12.61 22.68
N LEU A 319 -9.67 12.49 21.42
CA LEU A 319 -11.07 12.23 21.10
C LEU A 319 -11.52 10.84 21.53
N PHE A 320 -10.69 9.81 21.35
CA PHE A 320 -11.00 8.46 21.79
C PHE A 320 -11.26 8.38 23.30
N GLU A 321 -10.41 9.02 24.11
CA GLU A 321 -10.62 9.09 25.56
C GLU A 321 -11.89 9.88 25.92
N LYS A 322 -12.20 10.98 25.21
CA LYS A 322 -13.48 11.70 25.40
C LYS A 322 -14.71 10.85 25.08
N ILE A 323 -14.67 10.05 24.01
CA ILE A 323 -15.78 9.12 23.65
C ILE A 323 -16.02 8.12 24.80
N ARG A 324 -14.95 7.69 25.48
CA ARG A 324 -15.03 6.81 26.65
C ARG A 324 -15.59 7.52 27.88
N GLU A 325 -15.18 8.76 28.13
CA GLU A 325 -15.73 9.59 29.22
C GLU A 325 -17.23 9.83 29.05
N GLU A 326 -17.68 10.05 27.81
CA GLU A 326 -19.10 10.20 27.46
C GLU A 326 -19.89 8.88 27.43
N LYS A 327 -19.23 7.73 27.68
CA LYS A 327 -19.82 6.38 27.68
C LYS A 327 -20.56 6.02 26.39
N ILE A 328 -20.08 6.51 25.26
CA ILE A 328 -20.63 6.17 23.96
C ILE A 328 -20.13 4.77 23.58
N GLU A 329 -21.05 3.88 23.18
CA GLU A 329 -20.67 2.55 22.70
C GLU A 329 -19.89 2.68 21.39
N LEU A 330 -18.61 2.31 21.44
CA LEU A 330 -17.73 2.24 20.29
C LEU A 330 -18.13 1.07 19.40
N ASN A 331 -18.26 1.31 18.11
CA ASN A 331 -18.45 0.24 17.14
C ASN A 331 -17.10 -0.23 16.56
N VAL A 332 -17.11 -1.35 15.85
CA VAL A 332 -15.91 -1.97 15.25
C VAL A 332 -15.14 -1.01 14.34
N VAL A 333 -15.84 -0.07 13.70
CA VAL A 333 -15.23 0.95 12.82
C VAL A 333 -14.37 1.92 13.62
N THR A 334 -14.85 2.40 14.78
CA THR A 334 -14.07 3.32 15.64
C THR A 334 -12.79 2.66 16.12
N TRP A 335 -12.89 1.43 16.64
CA TRP A 335 -11.73 0.66 17.10
C TRP A 335 -10.71 0.43 15.98
N SER A 336 -11.18 0.03 14.80
CA SER A 336 -10.32 -0.21 13.64
C SER A 336 -9.58 1.04 13.19
N ALA A 337 -10.24 2.22 13.24
CA ALA A 337 -9.62 3.48 12.85
C ALA A 337 -8.47 3.89 13.80
N VAL A 338 -8.64 3.67 15.10
CA VAL A 338 -7.60 3.94 16.12
C VAL A 338 -6.43 2.96 15.96
N ILE A 339 -6.72 1.67 15.80
CA ILE A 339 -5.69 0.63 15.57
C ILE A 339 -4.89 0.93 14.30
N ALA A 340 -5.56 1.30 13.21
CA ALA A 340 -4.90 1.71 11.97
C ALA A 340 -3.99 2.93 12.17
N GLY A 341 -4.41 3.90 12.99
CA GLY A 341 -3.59 5.07 13.31
C GLY A 341 -2.30 4.72 14.04
N TYR A 342 -2.38 3.86 15.06
CA TYR A 342 -1.18 3.36 15.76
C TYR A 342 -0.28 2.55 14.83
N ALA A 343 -0.86 1.66 14.03
CA ALA A 343 -0.12 0.84 13.07
C ALA A 343 0.67 1.70 12.07
N GLN A 344 0.07 2.76 11.51
CA GLN A 344 0.71 3.64 10.54
C GLN A 344 1.93 4.40 11.09
N ARG A 345 1.99 4.66 12.41
CA ARG A 345 3.16 5.27 13.07
C ARG A 345 4.26 4.25 13.43
N GLY A 346 4.07 2.97 13.13
CA GLY A 346 4.97 1.91 13.59
C GLY A 346 4.86 1.62 15.10
N LEU A 347 3.84 2.18 15.76
CA LEU A 347 3.50 1.94 17.16
C LEU A 347 2.67 0.66 17.28
N GLY A 348 3.29 -0.46 16.87
CA GLY A 348 2.61 -1.75 16.79
C GLY A 348 2.15 -2.28 18.15
N PHE A 349 2.84 -1.94 19.23
CA PHE A 349 2.50 -2.39 20.59
C PHE A 349 1.21 -1.74 21.08
N GLU A 350 1.09 -0.44 20.90
CA GLU A 350 -0.07 0.35 21.28
C GLU A 350 -1.30 -0.05 20.45
N ALA A 351 -1.11 -0.36 19.15
CA ALA A 351 -2.17 -0.91 18.31
C ALA A 351 -2.73 -2.24 18.88
N LEU A 352 -1.84 -3.10 19.39
CA LEU A 352 -2.24 -4.38 20.00
C LEU A 352 -2.94 -4.20 21.35
N ASP A 353 -2.55 -3.21 22.14
CA ASP A 353 -3.22 -2.92 23.41
C ASP A 353 -4.64 -2.38 23.19
N VAL A 354 -4.83 -1.50 22.21
CA VAL A 354 -6.17 -1.06 21.77
C VAL A 354 -7.00 -2.25 21.27
N PHE A 355 -6.40 -3.17 20.50
CA PHE A 355 -7.08 -4.39 20.07
C PHE A 355 -7.49 -5.30 21.23
N ARG A 356 -6.65 -5.46 22.26
CA ARG A 356 -7.02 -6.21 23.47
C ARG A 356 -8.20 -5.56 24.18
N GLN A 357 -8.22 -4.24 24.28
CA GLN A 357 -9.33 -3.49 24.88
C GLN A 357 -10.62 -3.64 24.07
N MET A 358 -10.57 -3.54 22.74
CA MET A 358 -11.70 -3.80 21.85
C MET A 358 -12.37 -5.14 22.17
N ARG A 359 -11.56 -6.18 22.37
CA ARG A 359 -12.06 -7.52 22.73
C ARG A 359 -12.65 -7.59 24.14
N LEU A 360 -12.05 -6.90 25.12
CA LEU A 360 -12.59 -6.82 26.48
C LEU A 360 -13.97 -6.14 26.50
N CYS A 361 -14.20 -5.18 25.60
CA CYS A 361 -15.48 -4.51 25.42
C CYS A 361 -16.49 -5.35 24.61
N GLY A 362 -16.16 -6.58 24.21
CA GLY A 362 -17.06 -7.47 23.46
C GLY A 362 -17.24 -7.11 21.98
N SER A 363 -16.44 -6.19 21.44
CA SER A 363 -16.45 -5.86 20.00
C SER A 363 -15.61 -6.88 19.22
N GLU A 364 -16.20 -7.49 18.20
CA GLU A 364 -15.50 -8.46 17.35
C GLU A 364 -14.68 -7.78 16.26
N PRO A 365 -13.39 -8.15 16.07
CA PRO A 365 -12.57 -7.58 15.02
C PRO A 365 -13.00 -8.06 13.64
N ASN A 366 -12.89 -7.16 12.67
CA ASN A 366 -13.12 -7.50 11.26
C ASN A 366 -11.79 -7.56 10.49
N VAL A 367 -11.88 -7.85 9.19
CA VAL A 367 -10.74 -7.94 8.27
C VAL A 367 -9.89 -6.66 8.31
N VAL A 368 -10.51 -5.49 8.32
CA VAL A 368 -9.83 -4.19 8.38
C VAL A 368 -9.02 -4.05 9.68
N THR A 369 -9.57 -4.50 10.81
CA THR A 369 -8.86 -4.53 12.09
C THR A 369 -7.59 -5.38 12.02
N LEU A 370 -7.69 -6.60 11.47
CA LEU A 370 -6.56 -7.53 11.39
C LEU A 370 -5.49 -7.06 10.41
N VAL A 371 -5.88 -6.57 9.24
CA VAL A 371 -4.94 -6.01 8.25
C VAL A 371 -4.17 -4.83 8.86
N SER A 372 -4.84 -3.97 9.61
CA SER A 372 -4.22 -2.84 10.31
C SER A 372 -3.21 -3.30 11.36
N LEU A 373 -3.55 -4.30 12.18
CA LEU A 373 -2.63 -4.88 13.18
C LEU A 373 -1.41 -5.54 12.53
N LEU A 374 -1.63 -6.31 11.47
CA LEU A 374 -0.55 -6.99 10.75
C LEU A 374 0.41 -5.97 10.12
N SER A 375 -0.11 -4.89 9.53
CA SER A 375 0.68 -3.77 9.03
C SER A 375 1.50 -3.10 10.14
N GLY A 376 0.90 -2.87 11.32
CA GLY A 376 1.60 -2.33 12.49
C GLY A 376 2.71 -3.24 12.99
N CYS A 377 2.46 -4.55 13.06
CA CYS A 377 3.49 -5.55 13.39
C CYS A 377 4.61 -5.57 12.35
N ALA A 378 4.27 -5.43 11.07
CA ALA A 378 5.22 -5.40 9.96
C ALA A 378 6.17 -4.19 10.06
N LEU A 379 5.63 -3.01 10.37
CA LEU A 379 6.40 -1.78 10.54
C LEU A 379 7.27 -1.79 11.80
N ALA A 380 6.76 -2.35 12.90
CA ALA A 380 7.51 -2.48 14.14
C ALA A 380 8.53 -3.63 14.13
N GLY A 381 8.47 -4.53 13.13
CA GLY A 381 9.32 -5.73 13.07
C GLY A 381 9.02 -6.75 14.18
N THR A 382 7.83 -6.74 14.77
CA THR A 382 7.45 -7.53 15.94
C THR A 382 6.91 -8.91 15.57
N LEU A 383 7.80 -9.83 15.17
CA LEU A 383 7.43 -11.17 14.67
C LEU A 383 6.51 -11.96 15.63
N LEU A 384 6.71 -11.86 16.95
CA LEU A 384 5.92 -12.60 17.93
C LEU A 384 4.45 -12.19 17.89
N HIS A 385 4.19 -10.88 17.97
CA HIS A 385 2.83 -10.33 17.93
C HIS A 385 2.18 -10.52 16.55
N GLY A 386 2.97 -10.46 15.48
CA GLY A 386 2.51 -10.83 14.14
C GLY A 386 2.02 -12.27 14.08
N LYS A 387 2.72 -13.22 14.73
CA LYS A 387 2.28 -14.62 14.85
C LYS A 387 1.02 -14.76 15.71
N GLU A 388 0.88 -14.01 16.80
CA GLU A 388 -0.34 -14.01 17.62
C GLU A 388 -1.55 -13.53 16.81
N THR A 389 -1.38 -12.44 16.05
CA THR A 389 -2.40 -11.89 15.16
C THR A 389 -2.75 -12.89 14.04
N HIS A 390 -1.76 -13.59 13.49
CA HIS A 390 -1.98 -14.66 12.51
C HIS A 390 -2.79 -15.82 13.11
N CYS A 391 -2.44 -16.32 14.29
CA CYS A 391 -3.23 -17.36 14.97
C CYS A 391 -4.68 -16.91 15.20
N HIS A 392 -4.88 -15.63 15.52
CA HIS A 392 -6.20 -15.06 15.66
C HIS A 392 -6.98 -15.02 14.33
N ALA A 393 -6.33 -14.60 13.24
CA ALA A 393 -6.89 -14.60 11.90
C ALA A 393 -7.33 -16.00 11.45
N ILE A 394 -6.53 -17.03 11.73
CA ILE A 394 -6.88 -18.43 11.46
C ILE A 394 -8.13 -18.85 12.23
N LYS A 395 -8.25 -18.46 13.50
CA LYS A 395 -9.35 -18.90 14.36
C LYS A 395 -10.70 -18.27 13.99
N TRP A 396 -10.70 -17.04 13.47
CA TRP A 396 -11.92 -16.23 13.36
C TRP A 396 -12.25 -15.75 11.95
N ILE A 397 -11.32 -15.84 10.99
CA ILE A 397 -11.56 -15.40 9.61
C ILE A 397 -11.21 -16.52 8.64
N LEU A 398 -9.96 -16.95 8.56
CA LEU A 398 -9.48 -17.81 7.45
C LEU A 398 -10.03 -19.26 7.45
N ASN A 399 -10.71 -19.71 8.49
CA ASN A 399 -11.28 -21.08 8.60
C ASN A 399 -12.82 -21.11 8.65
N LEU A 400 -13.52 -20.00 8.41
CA LEU A 400 -14.99 -19.98 8.40
C LEU A 400 -15.50 -20.23 6.98
N ASP A 401 -16.33 -21.27 6.79
CA ASP A 401 -16.89 -21.69 5.50
C ASP A 401 -17.79 -20.63 4.80
N GLU A 402 -18.16 -19.54 5.49
CA GLU A 402 -19.05 -18.48 4.99
C GLU A 402 -18.34 -17.18 4.59
N ASN A 403 -17.00 -17.09 4.67
CA ASN A 403 -16.29 -15.84 4.38
C ASN A 403 -16.13 -15.54 2.88
N ASP A 404 -16.12 -14.25 2.56
CA ASP A 404 -15.84 -13.77 1.21
C ASP A 404 -14.39 -14.10 0.82
N PRO A 405 -14.13 -14.77 -0.32
CA PRO A 405 -12.77 -15.07 -0.75
C PRO A 405 -11.85 -13.83 -0.88
N GLY A 406 -12.45 -12.65 -1.09
CA GLY A 406 -11.73 -11.37 -1.11
C GLY A 406 -11.12 -10.99 0.24
N ASP A 407 -11.86 -11.23 1.32
CA ASP A 407 -11.45 -10.92 2.69
C ASP A 407 -10.28 -11.80 3.13
N ASP A 408 -10.33 -13.09 2.82
CA ASP A 408 -9.23 -14.03 3.08
C ASP A 408 -7.96 -13.61 2.34
N LEU A 409 -8.09 -13.20 1.08
CA LEU A 409 -6.96 -12.73 0.28
C LEU A 409 -6.34 -11.45 0.85
N MET A 410 -7.14 -10.52 1.37
CA MET A 410 -6.65 -9.31 2.03
C MET A 410 -5.82 -9.63 3.28
N VAL A 411 -6.30 -10.54 4.13
CA VAL A 411 -5.59 -10.97 5.34
C VAL A 411 -4.30 -11.72 4.98
N ILE A 412 -4.34 -12.64 4.02
CA ILE A 412 -3.15 -13.40 3.59
C ILE A 412 -2.10 -12.45 2.99
N ASN A 413 -2.49 -11.47 2.17
CA ASN A 413 -1.56 -10.48 1.64
C ASN A 413 -0.91 -9.65 2.76
N ALA A 414 -1.66 -9.26 3.79
CA ALA A 414 -1.12 -8.56 4.96
C ALA A 414 -0.17 -9.45 5.79
N LEU A 415 -0.43 -10.76 5.88
CA LEU A 415 0.46 -11.73 6.51
C LEU A 415 1.77 -11.90 5.73
N ILE A 416 1.71 -11.92 4.41
CA ILE A 416 2.90 -11.96 3.54
C ILE A 416 3.76 -10.71 3.79
N ASP A 417 3.18 -9.51 3.85
CA ASP A 417 3.90 -8.27 4.17
C ASP A 417 4.57 -8.36 5.55
N MET A 418 3.80 -8.75 6.56
CA MET A 418 4.24 -8.85 7.95
C MET A 418 5.42 -9.81 8.09
N TYR A 419 5.30 -11.04 7.59
CA TYR A 419 6.39 -12.02 7.66
C TYR A 419 7.62 -11.59 6.87
N SER A 420 7.43 -10.94 5.72
CA SER A 420 8.55 -10.45 4.92
C SER A 420 9.32 -9.35 5.65
N LYS A 421 8.63 -8.33 6.20
CA LYS A 421 9.26 -7.23 6.96
C LYS A 421 9.86 -7.68 8.29
N CYS A 422 9.30 -8.71 8.90
CA CYS A 422 9.85 -9.34 10.10
C CYS A 422 11.01 -10.32 9.82
N LYS A 423 11.61 -10.28 8.61
CA LYS A 423 12.76 -11.11 8.20
C LYS A 423 12.49 -12.63 8.31
N SER A 424 11.26 -13.04 8.04
CA SER A 424 10.84 -14.45 8.01
C SER A 424 10.33 -14.86 6.61
N PRO A 425 11.20 -14.81 5.57
CA PRO A 425 10.79 -15.02 4.17
C PRO A 425 10.17 -16.40 3.92
N LYS A 426 10.62 -17.44 4.63
CA LYS A 426 10.03 -18.79 4.53
C LYS A 426 8.55 -18.84 4.91
N ALA A 427 8.17 -18.10 5.97
CA ALA A 427 6.77 -18.03 6.39
C ALA A 427 5.94 -17.20 5.39
N ALA A 428 6.49 -16.09 4.89
CA ALA A 428 5.85 -15.31 3.83
C ALA A 428 5.63 -16.15 2.57
N ARG A 429 6.61 -16.97 2.19
CA ARG A 429 6.51 -17.88 1.06
C ARG A 429 5.45 -18.96 1.28
N ALA A 430 5.39 -19.56 2.47
CA ALA A 430 4.35 -20.51 2.81
C ALA A 430 2.94 -19.90 2.67
N MET A 431 2.74 -18.67 3.14
CA MET A 431 1.45 -17.97 2.97
C MET A 431 1.11 -17.71 1.51
N PHE A 432 2.10 -17.37 0.67
CA PHE A 432 1.90 -17.20 -0.77
C PHE A 432 1.55 -18.52 -1.48
N ASP A 433 2.15 -19.62 -1.06
CA ASP A 433 1.91 -20.94 -1.64
C ASP A 433 0.55 -21.54 -1.23
N LEU A 434 -0.08 -21.04 -0.15
CA LEU A 434 -1.48 -21.35 0.19
C LEU A 434 -2.47 -20.81 -0.84
N ILE A 435 -2.14 -19.72 -1.55
CA ILE A 435 -3.03 -19.12 -2.55
C ILE A 435 -2.87 -19.88 -3.88
N PRO A 436 -3.95 -20.46 -4.44
CA PRO A 436 -3.90 -21.11 -5.74
C PRO A 436 -3.41 -20.16 -6.84
N PRO A 437 -2.63 -20.63 -7.83
CA PRO A 437 -2.06 -19.76 -8.87
C PRO A 437 -3.08 -18.86 -9.58
N LYS A 438 -4.28 -19.38 -9.86
CA LYS A 438 -5.39 -18.66 -10.51
C LYS A 438 -5.96 -17.48 -9.68
N ASP A 439 -5.79 -17.51 -8.37
CA ASP A 439 -6.38 -16.53 -7.44
C ASP A 439 -5.32 -15.50 -6.97
N ARG A 440 -4.06 -15.64 -7.41
CA ARG A 440 -2.98 -14.71 -7.08
C ARG A 440 -3.17 -13.38 -7.80
N SER A 441 -3.49 -12.35 -7.04
CA SER A 441 -3.61 -10.99 -7.55
C SER A 441 -2.25 -10.32 -7.77
N VAL A 442 -2.23 -9.20 -8.51
CA VAL A 442 -1.04 -8.33 -8.64
C VAL A 442 -0.53 -7.86 -7.27
N VAL A 443 -1.42 -7.65 -6.30
CA VAL A 443 -1.06 -7.26 -4.93
C VAL A 443 -0.25 -8.38 -4.29
N THR A 444 -0.76 -9.62 -4.33
CA THR A 444 -0.12 -10.82 -3.76
C THR A 444 1.33 -10.99 -4.21
N TRP A 445 1.58 -10.87 -5.53
CA TRP A 445 2.94 -10.89 -6.07
C TRP A 445 3.78 -9.71 -5.60
N THR A 446 3.21 -8.50 -5.61
CA THR A 446 3.91 -7.27 -5.20
C THR A 446 4.38 -7.32 -3.76
N VAL A 447 3.57 -7.82 -2.83
CA VAL A 447 3.93 -7.88 -1.41
C VAL A 447 5.12 -8.81 -1.18
N LEU A 448 5.12 -9.99 -1.82
CA LEU A 448 6.22 -10.95 -1.68
C LEU A 448 7.50 -10.46 -2.36
N ILE A 449 7.40 -9.94 -3.59
CA ILE A 449 8.55 -9.39 -4.33
C ILE A 449 9.16 -8.21 -3.57
N GLY A 450 8.33 -7.27 -3.09
CA GLY A 450 8.77 -6.12 -2.31
C GLY A 450 9.40 -6.50 -0.99
N GLY A 451 8.79 -7.45 -0.28
CA GLY A 451 9.31 -8.02 0.96
C GLY A 451 10.72 -8.58 0.81
N ASN A 452 10.92 -9.44 -0.20
CA ASN A 452 12.22 -10.06 -0.50
C ASN A 452 13.25 -9.03 -1.00
N ALA A 453 12.84 -8.07 -1.82
CA ALA A 453 13.73 -7.00 -2.33
C ALA A 453 14.28 -6.11 -1.19
N GLN A 454 13.47 -5.81 -0.17
CA GLN A 454 13.86 -4.93 0.94
C GLN A 454 14.74 -5.63 1.99
N HIS A 455 14.52 -6.92 2.27
CA HIS A 455 15.09 -7.59 3.45
C HIS A 455 16.26 -8.53 3.17
N GLY A 456 16.80 -8.54 1.95
CA GLY A 456 18.10 -9.15 1.64
C GLY A 456 18.08 -10.29 0.63
N GLU A 457 16.90 -10.76 0.22
CA GLU A 457 16.72 -11.83 -0.77
C GLU A 457 16.42 -11.25 -2.16
N ALA A 458 17.28 -10.32 -2.61
CA ALA A 458 17.07 -9.62 -3.88
C ALA A 458 17.07 -10.58 -5.10
N ASN A 459 17.82 -11.69 -5.04
CA ASN A 459 17.78 -12.71 -6.09
C ASN A 459 16.40 -13.37 -6.17
N GLU A 460 15.86 -13.80 -5.03
CA GLU A 460 14.52 -14.41 -4.97
C GLU A 460 13.45 -13.43 -5.47
N ALA A 461 13.57 -12.14 -5.16
CA ALA A 461 12.65 -11.13 -5.69
C ALA A 461 12.63 -11.07 -7.23
N LEU A 462 13.80 -11.18 -7.90
CA LEU A 462 13.87 -11.20 -9.36
C LEU A 462 13.39 -12.53 -9.96
N GLU A 463 13.62 -13.64 -9.28
CA GLU A 463 13.09 -14.95 -9.66
C GLU A 463 11.55 -14.95 -9.60
N LEU A 464 10.97 -14.42 -8.53
CA LEU A 464 9.52 -14.26 -8.36
C LEU A 464 8.93 -13.33 -9.41
N PHE A 465 9.60 -12.21 -9.71
CA PHE A 465 9.18 -11.32 -10.80
C PHE A 465 9.20 -12.03 -12.15
N SER A 466 10.21 -12.89 -12.39
CA SER A 466 10.27 -13.71 -13.60
C SER A 466 9.16 -14.75 -13.65
N GLN A 467 8.84 -15.40 -12.52
CA GLN A 467 7.73 -16.36 -12.40
C GLN A 467 6.36 -15.70 -12.67
N MET A 468 6.15 -14.48 -12.17
CA MET A 468 4.93 -13.69 -12.42
C MET A 468 4.69 -13.40 -13.91
N LEU A 469 5.77 -13.33 -14.69
CA LEU A 469 5.72 -13.07 -16.14
C LEU A 469 5.65 -14.35 -17.00
N GLN A 470 5.73 -15.54 -16.40
CA GLN A 470 5.60 -16.79 -17.14
C GLN A 470 4.15 -17.02 -17.60
N PRO A 471 3.92 -17.68 -18.76
CA PRO A 471 2.57 -17.89 -19.30
C PRO A 471 1.59 -18.54 -18.32
N ASP A 472 2.07 -19.49 -17.51
CA ASP A 472 1.24 -20.25 -16.57
C ASP A 472 0.76 -19.41 -15.35
N ASN A 473 1.43 -18.29 -15.08
CA ASN A 473 1.18 -17.43 -13.92
C ASN A 473 1.03 -15.95 -14.31
N PHE A 474 0.74 -15.66 -15.58
CA PHE A 474 0.84 -14.31 -16.11
C PHE A 474 -0.11 -13.34 -15.40
N VAL A 475 0.46 -12.46 -14.61
CA VAL A 475 -0.24 -11.32 -13.99
C VAL A 475 0.51 -10.07 -14.39
N MET A 476 -0.20 -9.07 -14.93
CA MET A 476 0.42 -7.82 -15.35
C MET A 476 1.00 -7.07 -14.14
N PRO A 477 2.32 -6.80 -14.09
CA PRO A 477 2.92 -6.03 -13.01
C PRO A 477 2.39 -4.59 -13.00
N ASN A 478 2.13 -4.06 -11.81
CA ASN A 478 1.83 -2.65 -11.64
C ASN A 478 3.14 -1.86 -11.36
N ALA A 479 3.02 -0.55 -11.29
CA ALA A 479 4.17 0.32 -11.08
C ALA A 479 4.91 0.05 -9.74
N PHE A 480 4.20 -0.38 -8.69
CA PHE A 480 4.81 -0.80 -7.42
C PHE A 480 5.62 -2.08 -7.59
N THR A 481 5.07 -3.10 -8.26
CA THR A 481 5.78 -4.36 -8.57
C THR A 481 7.08 -4.09 -9.32
N ILE A 482 7.01 -3.21 -10.34
CA ILE A 482 8.18 -2.80 -11.13
C ILE A 482 9.23 -2.12 -10.23
N SER A 483 8.80 -1.24 -9.34
CA SER A 483 9.70 -0.54 -8.42
C SER A 483 10.41 -1.50 -7.46
N CYS A 484 9.71 -2.52 -6.96
CA CYS A 484 10.31 -3.58 -6.14
C CYS A 484 11.35 -4.39 -6.94
N ALA A 485 11.06 -4.73 -8.20
CA ALA A 485 12.00 -5.44 -9.06
C ALA A 485 13.24 -4.57 -9.41
N LEU A 486 13.05 -3.28 -9.68
CA LEU A 486 14.16 -2.34 -9.89
C LEU A 486 15.01 -2.16 -8.64
N MET A 487 14.40 -2.11 -7.45
CA MET A 487 15.12 -2.08 -6.18
C MET A 487 15.98 -3.33 -5.98
N ALA A 488 15.44 -4.52 -6.28
CA ALA A 488 16.21 -5.76 -6.26
C ALA A 488 17.38 -5.72 -7.26
N CYS A 489 17.18 -5.18 -8.48
CA CYS A 489 18.26 -4.96 -9.45
C CYS A 489 19.35 -4.03 -8.91
N ALA A 490 18.96 -2.91 -8.29
CA ALA A 490 19.88 -1.92 -7.74
C ALA A 490 20.76 -2.52 -6.63
N ARG A 491 20.17 -3.34 -5.75
CA ARG A 491 20.89 -4.04 -4.67
C ARG A 491 21.91 -5.03 -5.21
N LEU A 492 21.54 -5.80 -6.24
CA LEU A 492 22.41 -6.80 -6.86
C LEU A 492 23.41 -6.18 -7.86
N GLY A 493 23.20 -4.94 -8.30
CA GLY A 493 23.91 -4.36 -9.43
C GLY A 493 23.59 -5.07 -10.76
N ALA A 494 22.38 -5.62 -10.90
CA ALA A 494 21.97 -6.46 -12.03
C ALA A 494 21.57 -5.63 -13.26
N LEU A 495 22.54 -4.91 -13.87
CA LEU A 495 22.31 -3.96 -14.96
C LEU A 495 21.51 -4.55 -16.14
N ARG A 496 21.82 -5.79 -16.54
CA ARG A 496 21.14 -6.43 -17.68
C ARG A 496 19.65 -6.64 -17.42
N PHE A 497 19.31 -7.16 -16.24
CA PHE A 497 17.92 -7.37 -15.85
C PHE A 497 17.19 -6.03 -15.67
N GLY A 498 17.86 -5.05 -15.06
CA GLY A 498 17.34 -3.68 -14.96
C GLY A 498 17.03 -3.04 -16.31
N ARG A 499 17.88 -3.22 -17.33
CA ARG A 499 17.62 -2.76 -18.71
C ARG A 499 16.42 -3.47 -19.35
N GLN A 500 16.23 -4.76 -19.08
CA GLN A 500 15.05 -5.50 -19.55
C GLN A 500 13.76 -4.94 -18.93
N ILE A 501 13.78 -4.67 -17.61
CA ILE A 501 12.65 -4.03 -16.92
C ILE A 501 12.41 -2.62 -17.45
N HIS A 502 13.46 -1.82 -17.67
CA HIS A 502 13.33 -0.47 -18.25
C HIS A 502 12.70 -0.53 -19.65
N ALA A 503 13.12 -1.47 -20.51
CA ALA A 503 12.47 -1.67 -21.81
C ALA A 503 10.98 -2.07 -21.67
N TYR A 504 10.63 -2.86 -20.65
CA TYR A 504 9.24 -3.17 -20.32
C TYR A 504 8.46 -1.92 -19.86
N VAL A 505 9.06 -1.08 -19.01
CA VAL A 505 8.48 0.21 -18.55
C VAL A 505 8.17 1.12 -19.73
N LEU A 506 9.11 1.28 -20.67
CA LEU A 506 8.95 2.07 -21.88
C LEU A 506 7.81 1.54 -22.77
N ARG A 507 7.77 0.21 -23.01
CA ARG A 507 6.74 -0.42 -23.86
C ARG A 507 5.33 -0.27 -23.30
N ASN A 508 5.20 -0.27 -21.97
CA ASN A 508 3.91 -0.16 -21.28
C ASN A 508 3.56 1.27 -20.82
N ARG A 509 4.38 2.28 -21.20
CA ARG A 509 4.16 3.71 -20.89
C ARG A 509 4.06 4.04 -19.39
N PHE A 510 4.75 3.30 -18.54
CA PHE A 510 4.79 3.59 -17.09
C PHE A 510 5.60 4.85 -16.73
N GLU A 511 6.61 5.19 -17.54
CA GLU A 511 7.52 6.33 -17.31
C GLU A 511 6.84 7.70 -17.35
N SER A 512 5.92 7.90 -18.29
CA SER A 512 5.19 9.16 -18.43
C SER A 512 4.08 9.32 -17.38
N ALA A 513 3.69 8.24 -16.71
CA ALA A 513 2.53 8.22 -15.83
C ALA A 513 2.89 8.30 -14.33
N MET A 514 4.09 7.84 -13.90
CA MET A 514 4.39 7.64 -12.48
C MET A 514 5.84 8.03 -12.10
N LEU A 515 5.99 9.18 -11.42
CA LEU A 515 7.26 9.77 -10.97
C LEU A 515 8.17 8.82 -10.18
N PHE A 516 7.59 7.94 -9.37
CA PHE A 516 8.35 7.04 -8.48
C PHE A 516 9.10 5.94 -9.23
N VAL A 517 8.58 5.44 -10.37
CA VAL A 517 9.25 4.42 -11.18
C VAL A 517 10.52 4.99 -11.80
N ALA A 518 10.45 6.24 -12.29
CA ALA A 518 11.62 6.95 -12.82
C ALA A 518 12.71 7.14 -11.76
N ASN A 519 12.33 7.49 -10.52
CA ASN A 519 13.28 7.57 -9.40
C ASN A 519 13.95 6.21 -9.11
N CYS A 520 13.19 5.10 -9.13
CA CYS A 520 13.76 3.76 -9.00
C CYS A 520 14.69 3.37 -10.16
N LEU A 521 14.42 3.84 -11.38
CA LEU A 521 15.32 3.64 -12.53
C LEU A 521 16.64 4.40 -12.34
N ILE A 522 16.60 5.65 -11.86
CA ILE A 522 17.80 6.44 -11.54
C ILE A 522 18.64 5.70 -10.49
N ASP A 523 18.02 5.21 -9.40
CA ASP A 523 18.72 4.44 -8.36
C ASP A 523 19.30 3.12 -8.90
N MET A 524 18.53 2.40 -9.73
CA MET A 524 18.95 1.14 -10.35
C MET A 524 20.17 1.33 -11.25
N TYR A 525 20.14 2.31 -12.15
CA TYR A 525 21.26 2.59 -13.05
C TYR A 525 22.50 3.06 -12.31
N SER A 526 22.33 3.96 -11.32
CA SER A 526 23.42 4.43 -10.47
C SER A 526 24.07 3.27 -9.71
N LYS A 527 23.30 2.45 -8.99
CA LYS A 527 23.84 1.30 -8.24
C LYS A 527 24.27 0.13 -9.12
N SER A 528 24.00 0.16 -10.42
CA SER A 528 24.44 -0.86 -11.37
C SER A 528 25.65 -0.43 -12.22
N GLY A 529 26.25 0.73 -11.92
CA GLY A 529 27.49 1.16 -12.55
C GLY A 529 27.29 1.86 -13.90
N ASP A 530 26.16 2.55 -14.11
CA ASP A 530 25.82 3.26 -15.34
C ASP A 530 25.08 4.57 -15.03
N VAL A 531 25.77 5.48 -14.33
CA VAL A 531 25.23 6.79 -13.91
C VAL A 531 24.84 7.68 -15.10
N ASP A 532 25.49 7.50 -16.25
CA ASP A 532 25.17 8.25 -17.46
C ASP A 532 23.78 7.86 -17.99
N ALA A 533 23.40 6.57 -17.95
CA ALA A 533 22.03 6.16 -18.22
C ALA A 533 21.03 6.70 -17.18
N ALA A 534 21.44 6.81 -15.90
CA ALA A 534 20.61 7.44 -14.87
C ALA A 534 20.33 8.92 -15.18
N ARG A 535 21.34 9.66 -15.69
CA ARG A 535 21.17 11.04 -16.16
C ARG A 535 20.19 11.14 -17.33
N VAL A 536 20.28 10.21 -18.30
CA VAL A 536 19.33 10.16 -19.43
C VAL A 536 17.89 9.94 -18.94
N VAL A 537 17.67 9.05 -17.98
CA VAL A 537 16.33 8.86 -17.38
C VAL A 537 15.84 10.17 -16.76
N PHE A 538 16.68 10.82 -15.94
CA PHE A 538 16.36 12.08 -15.28
C PHE A 538 16.01 13.21 -16.26
N ASP A 539 16.75 13.33 -17.34
CA ASP A 539 16.53 14.35 -18.37
C ASP A 539 15.20 14.18 -19.10
N ASN A 540 14.77 12.92 -19.30
CA ASN A 540 13.50 12.61 -19.95
C ASN A 540 12.27 12.73 -19.03
N MET A 541 12.45 13.03 -17.74
CA MET A 541 11.32 13.22 -16.81
C MET A 541 10.59 14.56 -17.06
N HIS A 542 9.27 14.51 -17.24
CA HIS A 542 8.43 15.71 -17.40
C HIS A 542 8.25 16.51 -16.10
N GLN A 543 8.18 15.81 -14.97
CA GLN A 543 8.10 16.39 -13.63
C GLN A 543 9.22 15.79 -12.78
N ARG A 544 9.80 16.60 -11.88
CA ARG A 544 10.88 16.20 -10.98
C ARG A 544 10.59 16.72 -9.58
N ASN A 545 10.80 15.89 -8.57
CA ASN A 545 10.69 16.28 -7.15
C ASN A 545 12.05 16.17 -6.45
N GLY A 546 12.12 16.56 -5.18
CA GLY A 546 13.36 16.46 -4.39
C GLY A 546 14.02 15.08 -4.43
N VAL A 547 13.22 13.99 -4.48
CA VAL A 547 13.73 12.61 -4.56
C VAL A 547 14.43 12.36 -5.90
N SER A 548 13.92 12.87 -7.02
CA SER A 548 14.56 12.73 -8.34
C SER A 548 15.95 13.37 -8.35
N TRP A 549 16.06 14.60 -7.83
CA TRP A 549 17.32 15.36 -7.77
C TRP A 549 18.35 14.69 -6.85
N THR A 550 17.95 14.38 -5.62
CA THR A 550 18.81 13.74 -4.61
C THR A 550 19.25 12.34 -5.02
N SER A 551 18.41 11.57 -5.73
CA SER A 551 18.76 10.24 -6.24
C SER A 551 19.87 10.31 -7.29
N LEU A 552 19.81 11.27 -8.23
CA LEU A 552 20.85 11.47 -9.23
C LEU A 552 22.15 12.01 -8.59
N MET A 553 22.04 12.96 -7.67
CA MET A 553 23.20 13.47 -6.92
C MET A 553 23.90 12.37 -6.12
N THR A 554 23.13 11.48 -5.49
CA THR A 554 23.68 10.30 -4.79
C THR A 554 24.39 9.37 -5.77
N GLY A 555 23.82 9.18 -6.96
CA GLY A 555 24.48 8.49 -8.07
C GLY A 555 25.82 9.11 -8.43
N TYR A 556 25.89 10.42 -8.67
CA TYR A 556 27.18 11.06 -8.95
C TYR A 556 28.18 10.95 -7.79
N GLY A 557 27.73 11.11 -6.55
CA GLY A 557 28.56 10.94 -5.35
C GLY A 557 29.16 9.54 -5.23
N MET A 558 28.37 8.47 -5.42
CA MET A 558 28.88 7.09 -5.32
C MET A 558 29.88 6.74 -6.43
N HIS A 559 29.85 7.49 -7.54
CA HIS A 559 30.73 7.36 -8.70
C HIS A 559 31.97 8.26 -8.65
N GLY A 560 32.16 9.05 -7.58
CA GLY A 560 33.26 10.00 -7.43
C GLY A 560 33.17 11.23 -8.34
N ARG A 561 31.98 11.51 -8.87
CA ARG A 561 31.68 12.63 -9.79
C ARG A 561 31.09 13.82 -9.02
N GLY A 562 31.81 14.31 -8.01
CA GLY A 562 31.32 15.32 -7.07
C GLY A 562 30.99 16.66 -7.72
N GLU A 563 31.71 17.06 -8.77
CA GLU A 563 31.46 18.34 -9.45
C GLU A 563 30.08 18.31 -10.14
N GLU A 564 29.78 17.19 -10.81
CA GLU A 564 28.49 16.95 -11.42
C GLU A 564 27.38 16.91 -10.35
N ALA A 565 27.62 16.30 -9.19
CA ALA A 565 26.66 16.31 -8.08
C ALA A 565 26.35 17.74 -7.58
N LEU A 566 27.37 18.59 -7.43
CA LEU A 566 27.21 19.99 -7.01
C LEU A 566 26.54 20.84 -8.11
N GLN A 567 26.81 20.55 -9.38
CA GLN A 567 26.12 21.19 -10.50
C GLN A 567 24.62 20.85 -10.51
N ILE A 568 24.25 19.58 -10.26
CA ILE A 568 22.85 19.16 -10.11
C ILE A 568 22.18 19.86 -8.92
N PHE A 569 22.89 20.01 -7.79
CA PHE A 569 22.39 20.75 -6.62
C PHE A 569 22.07 22.21 -6.96
N TYR A 570 22.96 22.88 -7.69
CA TYR A 570 22.74 24.24 -8.15
C TYR A 570 21.56 24.35 -9.13
N GLU A 571 21.38 23.39 -10.03
CA GLU A 571 20.21 23.30 -10.92
C GLU A 571 18.91 23.10 -10.14
N MET A 572 18.91 22.26 -9.10
CA MET A 572 17.75 22.06 -8.21
C MET A 572 17.31 23.38 -7.56
N GLN A 573 18.27 24.17 -7.06
CA GLN A 573 18.00 25.49 -6.46
C GLN A 573 17.41 26.48 -7.47
N LYS A 574 17.92 26.49 -8.71
CA LYS A 574 17.41 27.36 -9.78
C LYS A 574 15.94 27.10 -10.13
N VAL A 575 15.48 25.87 -9.99
CA VAL A 575 14.08 25.48 -10.22
C VAL A 575 13.16 25.90 -9.05
N GLY A 576 13.73 26.42 -7.96
CA GLY A 576 12.98 26.90 -6.79
C GLY A 576 12.64 25.80 -5.78
N LEU A 577 13.27 24.63 -5.85
CA LEU A 577 13.14 23.59 -4.83
C LEU A 577 14.01 23.94 -3.62
N VAL A 578 13.42 23.93 -2.43
CA VAL A 578 14.12 24.21 -1.17
C VAL A 578 14.91 22.97 -0.75
N PRO A 579 16.24 23.07 -0.58
CA PRO A 579 17.05 21.97 -0.02
C PRO A 579 16.63 21.63 1.41
N ASP A 580 16.54 20.33 1.69
CA ASP A 580 16.24 19.79 3.02
C ASP A 580 17.47 19.06 3.61
N GLY A 581 17.31 18.48 4.82
CA GLY A 581 18.38 17.71 5.46
C GLY A 581 18.88 16.55 4.59
N VAL A 582 17.98 15.82 3.92
CA VAL A 582 18.37 14.71 3.03
C VAL A 582 19.24 15.22 1.88
N THR A 583 18.89 16.38 1.30
CA THR A 583 19.66 17.02 0.24
C THR A 583 21.09 17.32 0.69
N PHE A 584 21.28 17.85 1.90
CA PHE A 584 22.61 18.14 2.44
C PHE A 584 23.42 16.89 2.79
N VAL A 585 22.79 15.81 3.27
CA VAL A 585 23.46 14.51 3.42
C VAL A 585 24.07 14.07 2.08
N VAL A 586 23.32 14.18 0.98
CA VAL A 586 23.78 13.80 -0.35
C VAL A 586 24.90 14.71 -0.87
N VAL A 587 24.81 16.02 -0.65
CA VAL A 587 25.88 16.98 -1.01
C VAL A 587 27.17 16.65 -0.27
N LEU A 588 27.10 16.48 1.06
CA LEU A 588 28.27 16.18 1.89
C LEU A 588 28.84 14.80 1.56
N TYR A 589 27.99 13.83 1.26
CA TYR A 589 28.39 12.52 0.75
C TYR A 589 29.17 12.64 -0.57
N ALA A 590 28.67 13.42 -1.54
CA ALA A 590 29.37 13.64 -2.81
C ALA A 590 30.73 14.34 -2.61
N CYS A 591 30.81 15.33 -1.70
CA CYS A 591 32.06 15.98 -1.34
C CYS A 591 33.05 15.00 -0.70
N SER A 592 32.59 14.16 0.24
CA SER A 592 33.41 13.12 0.91
C SER A 592 33.91 12.05 -0.05
N HIS A 593 33.16 11.77 -1.10
CA HIS A 593 33.53 10.76 -2.08
C HIS A 593 34.40 11.30 -3.22
N SER A 594 34.56 12.63 -3.31
CA SER A 594 35.31 13.31 -4.38
C SER A 594 36.47 14.17 -3.87
N GLY A 595 36.71 14.20 -2.55
CA GLY A 595 37.80 14.96 -1.93
C GLY A 595 37.59 16.48 -1.88
N MET A 596 36.35 16.93 -1.97
CA MET A 596 35.98 18.36 -1.98
C MET A 596 35.83 18.90 -0.57
N VAL A 597 36.95 18.93 0.17
CA VAL A 597 36.96 19.24 1.61
C VAL A 597 36.44 20.66 1.88
N ASP A 598 36.93 21.65 1.13
CA ASP A 598 36.56 23.05 1.34
C ASP A 598 35.08 23.30 1.02
N GLN A 599 34.58 22.75 -0.09
CA GLN A 599 33.16 22.85 -0.45
C GLN A 599 32.29 22.16 0.61
N GLY A 600 32.67 20.97 1.08
CA GLY A 600 31.94 20.24 2.13
C GLY A 600 31.85 21.03 3.44
N ILE A 601 32.95 21.62 3.89
CA ILE A 601 32.98 22.49 5.08
C ILE A 601 32.09 23.72 4.88
N ASN A 602 32.17 24.38 3.71
CA ASN A 602 31.36 25.56 3.41
C ASN A 602 29.87 25.24 3.43
N TYR A 603 29.44 24.15 2.78
CA TYR A 603 28.03 23.76 2.79
C TYR A 603 27.55 23.37 4.18
N PHE A 604 28.33 22.62 4.96
CA PHE A 604 27.96 22.24 6.33
C PHE A 604 27.75 23.47 7.23
N ASN A 605 28.65 24.45 7.14
CA ASN A 605 28.53 25.70 7.91
C ASN A 605 27.37 26.58 7.42
N GLY A 606 27.06 26.54 6.13
CA GLY A 606 25.95 27.27 5.51
C GLY A 606 24.58 26.62 5.76
N MET A 607 24.49 25.33 6.10
CA MET A 607 23.22 24.61 6.29
C MET A 607 22.23 25.36 7.17
N ASN A 608 22.64 25.77 8.37
CA ASN A 608 21.76 26.47 9.29
C ASN A 608 21.65 27.97 8.95
N LYS A 609 22.76 28.60 8.53
CA LYS A 609 22.85 30.04 8.31
C LYS A 609 22.10 30.50 7.06
N ASP A 610 22.28 29.77 5.96
CA ASP A 610 21.83 30.17 4.62
C ASP A 610 20.56 29.40 4.20
N PHE A 611 20.32 28.21 4.76
CA PHE A 611 19.21 27.34 4.36
C PHE A 611 18.23 27.01 5.49
N GLY A 612 18.51 27.41 6.74
CA GLY A 612 17.67 27.12 7.90
C GLY A 612 17.55 25.63 8.24
N VAL A 613 18.49 24.80 7.78
CA VAL A 613 18.51 23.35 8.02
C VAL A 613 19.42 23.06 9.21
N VAL A 614 18.85 22.51 10.29
CA VAL A 614 19.61 22.13 11.49
C VAL A 614 20.39 20.83 11.22
N PRO A 615 21.73 20.80 11.40
CA PRO A 615 22.51 19.58 11.17
C PRO A 615 22.14 18.46 12.16
N GLY A 616 21.56 17.39 11.65
CA GLY A 616 21.39 16.10 12.37
C GLY A 616 22.63 15.20 12.33
N ALA A 617 22.60 14.09 13.08
CA ALA A 617 23.73 13.15 13.22
C ALA A 617 24.28 12.59 11.89
N GLU A 618 23.44 12.42 10.87
CA GLU A 618 23.84 11.93 9.55
C GLU A 618 24.77 12.90 8.81
N HIS A 619 24.55 14.22 8.96
CA HIS A 619 25.42 15.25 8.38
C HIS A 619 26.79 15.25 9.06
N TYR A 620 26.83 15.11 10.38
CA TYR A 620 28.08 14.96 11.13
C TYR A 620 28.83 13.70 10.71
N ALA A 621 28.14 12.57 10.50
CA ALA A 621 28.77 11.35 9.99
C ALA A 621 29.44 11.56 8.63
N CYS A 622 28.78 12.27 7.70
CA CYS A 622 29.37 12.61 6.40
C CYS A 622 30.57 13.55 6.52
N MET A 623 30.51 14.55 7.42
CA MET A 623 31.64 15.46 7.67
C MET A 623 32.83 14.77 8.33
N VAL A 624 32.57 13.88 9.30
CA VAL A 624 33.62 13.06 9.91
C VAL A 624 34.26 12.17 8.86
N ASP A 625 33.47 11.53 7.97
CA ASP A 625 34.00 10.75 6.85
C ASP A 625 34.86 11.60 5.89
N LEU A 626 34.42 12.83 5.56
CA LEU A 626 35.17 13.78 4.72
C LEU A 626 36.52 14.18 5.34
N LEU A 627 36.52 14.66 6.59
CA LEU A 627 37.73 15.08 7.30
C LEU A 627 38.68 13.89 7.54
N SER A 628 38.10 12.76 7.92
CA SER A 628 38.81 11.49 8.09
C SER A 628 39.56 11.08 6.84
N ARG A 629 38.90 11.11 5.68
CA ARG A 629 39.52 10.76 4.39
C ARG A 629 40.58 11.75 3.96
N ALA A 630 40.42 13.03 4.32
CA ALA A 630 41.42 14.06 4.10
C ALA A 630 42.64 13.95 5.03
N GLY A 631 42.63 13.04 6.01
CA GLY A 631 43.71 12.88 6.99
C GLY A 631 43.66 13.91 8.14
N ARG A 632 42.61 14.72 8.21
CA ARG A 632 42.39 15.75 9.25
C ARG A 632 41.73 15.12 10.49
N LEU A 633 42.39 14.11 11.06
CA LEU A 633 41.82 13.28 12.15
C LEU A 633 41.53 14.08 13.43
N ASP A 634 42.37 15.06 13.75
CA ASP A 634 42.19 15.90 14.94
C ASP A 634 40.91 16.74 14.81
N GLU A 635 40.70 17.39 13.66
CA GLU A 635 39.48 18.16 13.38
C GLU A 635 38.24 17.26 13.32
N ALA A 636 38.37 16.04 12.81
CA ALA A 636 37.28 15.07 12.84
C ALA A 636 36.89 14.73 14.30
N MET A 637 37.87 14.58 15.19
CA MET A 637 37.63 14.30 16.60
C MET A 637 37.07 15.51 17.36
N GLU A 638 37.52 16.73 17.05
CA GLU A 638 36.93 17.97 17.56
C GLU A 638 35.47 18.11 17.14
N LEU A 639 35.16 17.81 15.88
CA LEU A 639 33.80 17.83 15.37
C LEU A 639 32.88 16.83 16.11
N ILE A 640 33.37 15.63 16.42
CA ILE A 640 32.63 14.62 17.20
C ILE A 640 32.36 15.14 18.63
N ARG A 641 33.36 15.74 19.28
CA ARG A 641 33.22 16.30 20.63
C ARG A 641 32.24 17.48 20.68
N GLY A 642 32.14 18.25 19.59
CA GLY A 642 31.24 19.38 19.45
C GLY A 642 29.80 19.03 19.06
N MET A 643 29.46 17.75 18.87
CA MET A 643 28.11 17.36 18.45
C MET A 643 27.04 17.70 19.50
N PRO A 644 25.91 18.32 19.12
CA PRO A 644 24.82 18.62 20.05
C PRO A 644 23.96 17.40 20.41
N MET A 645 24.24 16.24 19.78
CA MET A 645 23.57 14.97 20.02
C MET A 645 24.60 13.85 20.22
N LYS A 646 24.15 12.72 20.79
CA LYS A 646 25.02 11.54 20.96
C LYS A 646 25.51 11.02 19.59
N PRO A 647 26.81 10.74 19.41
CA PRO A 647 27.33 10.18 18.17
C PRO A 647 26.73 8.81 17.85
N THR A 648 26.32 8.61 16.60
CA THR A 648 25.77 7.33 16.13
C THR A 648 26.90 6.36 15.76
N PRO A 649 26.62 5.05 15.63
CA PRO A 649 27.62 4.08 15.16
C PRO A 649 28.27 4.45 13.81
N ALA A 650 27.54 5.14 12.93
CA ALA A 650 28.06 5.56 11.62
C ALA A 650 29.25 6.52 11.74
N VAL A 651 29.20 7.44 12.70
CA VAL A 651 30.27 8.41 12.98
C VAL A 651 31.56 7.70 13.40
N TRP A 652 31.45 6.75 14.34
CA TRP A 652 32.61 6.00 14.83
C TRP A 652 33.18 5.04 13.79
N VAL A 653 32.34 4.43 12.95
CA VAL A 653 32.81 3.58 11.82
C VAL A 653 33.58 4.40 10.79
N ALA A 654 33.15 5.63 10.50
CA ALA A 654 33.86 6.53 9.60
C ALA A 654 35.26 6.85 10.14
N LEU A 655 35.36 7.22 11.42
CA LEU A 655 36.64 7.49 12.08
C LEU A 655 37.55 6.24 12.13
N LEU A 656 37.00 5.09 12.53
CA LEU A 656 37.74 3.82 12.60
C LEU A 656 38.30 3.41 11.22
N SER A 657 37.52 3.64 10.16
CA SER A 657 37.95 3.38 8.78
C SER A 657 39.13 4.25 8.36
N ALA A 658 39.21 5.49 8.88
CA ALA A 658 40.31 6.43 8.68
C ALA A 658 41.58 6.00 9.41
N CYS A 659 41.44 5.59 10.67
CA CYS A 659 42.55 5.09 11.50
C CYS A 659 43.28 3.92 10.83
N ARG A 660 42.57 3.08 10.07
CA ARG A 660 43.18 2.03 9.23
C ARG A 660 44.06 2.56 8.10
N VAL A 661 43.64 3.63 7.43
CA VAL A 661 44.36 4.22 6.29
C VAL A 661 45.61 4.97 6.78
N TYR A 662 45.49 5.71 7.88
CA TYR A 662 46.55 6.54 8.45
C TYR A 662 47.38 5.84 9.55
N ALA A 663 47.11 4.55 9.79
CA ALA A 663 47.78 3.73 10.81
C ALA A 663 47.78 4.33 12.23
N ASN A 664 46.73 5.05 12.61
CA ASN A 664 46.57 5.62 13.96
C ASN A 664 45.91 4.59 14.89
N VAL A 665 46.72 3.86 15.66
CA VAL A 665 46.27 2.76 16.50
C VAL A 665 45.45 3.25 17.70
N GLU A 666 45.90 4.30 18.39
CA GLU A 666 45.26 4.82 19.61
C GLU A 666 43.83 5.31 19.34
N LEU A 667 43.66 6.13 18.29
CA LEU A 667 42.34 6.63 17.90
C LEU A 667 41.45 5.50 17.35
N GLY A 668 42.04 4.49 16.71
CA GLY A 668 41.35 3.28 16.27
C GLY A 668 40.79 2.44 17.42
N GLU A 669 41.58 2.21 18.47
CA GLU A 669 41.13 1.51 19.68
C GLU A 669 40.00 2.28 20.39
N TYR A 670 40.14 3.60 20.50
CA TYR A 670 39.12 4.45 21.09
C TYR A 670 37.78 4.37 20.33
N ALA A 671 37.81 4.53 19.00
CA ALA A 671 36.61 4.43 18.18
C ALA A 671 35.96 3.04 18.23
N ALA A 672 36.77 1.97 18.30
CA ALA A 672 36.27 0.61 18.45
C ALA A 672 35.59 0.37 19.81
N ASN A 673 36.15 0.89 20.90
CA ASN A 673 35.55 0.78 22.23
C ASN A 673 34.20 1.53 22.31
N GLN A 674 34.11 2.71 21.73
CA GLN A 674 32.84 3.45 21.65
C GLN A 674 31.76 2.69 20.86
N LEU A 675 32.13 1.96 19.80
CA LEU A 675 31.21 1.09 19.06
C LEU A 675 30.71 -0.11 19.87
N LEU A 676 31.52 -0.62 20.80
CA LEU A 676 31.16 -1.73 21.69
C LEU A 676 30.20 -1.27 22.80
N GLU A 677 30.44 -0.10 23.39
CA GLU A 677 29.54 0.50 24.39
C GLU A 677 28.13 0.79 23.85
N LEU A 678 28.03 1.06 22.54
CA LEU A 678 26.76 1.26 21.84
C LEU A 678 26.03 -0.05 21.49
N GLU A 679 26.51 -1.21 21.96
CA GLU A 679 26.00 -2.56 21.64
C GLU A 679 25.78 -2.79 20.13
N SER A 680 26.59 -2.13 19.29
CA SER A 680 26.50 -2.31 17.85
C SER A 680 27.08 -3.70 17.52
N GLY A 681 26.21 -4.68 17.26
CA GLY A 681 26.58 -6.06 16.88
C GLY A 681 27.23 -6.15 15.50
N ASN A 682 28.25 -5.34 15.25
CA ASN A 682 28.85 -5.13 13.94
C ASN A 682 30.14 -5.94 13.82
N ASP A 683 30.04 -7.12 13.19
CA ASP A 683 31.15 -8.02 12.84
C ASP A 683 32.33 -7.29 12.14
N GLY A 684 32.03 -6.16 11.49
CA GLY A 684 33.00 -5.32 10.79
C GLY A 684 33.99 -4.58 11.69
N SER A 685 33.60 -4.20 12.92
CA SER A 685 34.44 -3.40 13.82
C SER A 685 35.68 -4.16 14.29
N TYR A 686 35.52 -5.43 14.68
CA TYR A 686 36.65 -6.30 15.04
C TYR A 686 37.55 -6.62 13.84
N THR A 687 36.96 -6.77 12.64
CA THR A 687 37.72 -7.00 11.42
C THR A 687 38.56 -5.78 11.05
N LEU A 688 37.99 -4.56 11.17
CA LEU A 688 38.71 -3.30 10.95
C LEU A 688 39.83 -3.11 11.97
N LEU A 689 39.57 -3.36 13.26
CA LEU A 689 40.57 -3.25 14.32
C LEU A 689 41.72 -4.26 14.15
N SER A 690 41.40 -5.51 13.78
CA SER A 690 42.42 -6.52 13.45
C SER A 690 43.31 -6.08 12.29
N ASN A 691 42.73 -5.42 11.27
CA ASN A 691 43.50 -4.89 10.14
C ASN A 691 44.37 -3.68 10.54
N ILE A 692 43.92 -2.82 11.47
CA ILE A 692 44.72 -1.71 12.02
C ILE A 692 45.98 -2.25 12.72
N TYR A 693 45.83 -3.25 13.59
CA TYR A 693 46.99 -3.88 14.25
C TYR A 693 47.93 -4.58 13.26
N ALA A 694 47.39 -5.21 12.22
CA ALA A 694 48.21 -5.83 11.16
C ALA A 694 49.03 -4.77 10.39
N ASN A 695 48.42 -3.62 10.05
CA ASN A 695 49.13 -2.49 9.43
C ASN A 695 50.24 -1.92 10.34
N ALA A 696 49.99 -1.88 11.65
CA ALA A 696 50.96 -1.46 12.65
C ALA A 696 52.02 -2.53 12.99
N ARG A 697 51.98 -3.71 12.35
CA ARG A 697 52.84 -4.87 12.60
C ARG A 697 52.75 -5.43 14.04
N CYS A 698 51.63 -5.20 14.73
CA CYS A 698 51.34 -5.69 16.07
C CYS A 698 50.66 -7.08 16.03
N TRP A 699 51.37 -8.10 15.56
CA TRP A 699 50.79 -9.44 15.34
C TRP A 699 50.24 -10.13 16.60
N LYS A 700 50.78 -9.80 17.78
CA LYS A 700 50.26 -10.29 19.07
C LYS A 700 48.83 -9.81 19.32
N ASP A 701 48.54 -8.55 19.00
CA ASP A 701 47.22 -7.96 19.16
C ASP A 701 46.25 -8.43 18.06
N VAL A 702 46.75 -8.68 16.84
CA VAL A 702 45.98 -9.38 15.79
C VAL A 702 45.51 -10.76 16.26
N ALA A 703 46.40 -11.54 16.89
CA ALA A 703 46.05 -12.85 17.43
C ALA A 703 45.01 -12.74 18.57
N ARG A 704 45.15 -11.74 19.45
CA ARG A 704 44.18 -11.43 20.51
C ARG A 704 42.78 -11.12 19.96
N ILE A 705 42.69 -10.26 18.94
CA ILE A 705 41.40 -9.94 18.30
C ILE A 705 40.80 -11.15 17.59
N ARG A 706 41.61 -11.95 16.88
CA ARG A 706 41.13 -13.19 16.24
C ARG A 706 40.60 -14.20 17.25
N TYR A 707 41.22 -14.31 18.42
CA TYR A 707 40.73 -15.12 19.54
C TYR A 707 39.38 -14.62 20.06
N LEU A 708 39.23 -13.30 20.27
CA LEU A 708 37.97 -12.68 20.68
C LEU A 708 36.86 -12.91 19.65
N MET A 709 37.14 -12.76 18.35
CA MET A 709 36.19 -13.04 17.27
C MET A 709 35.70 -14.50 17.30
N LYS A 710 36.60 -15.45 17.57
CA LYS A 710 36.25 -16.88 17.67
C LYS A 710 35.33 -17.17 18.87
N ASN A 711 35.60 -16.55 20.02
CA ASN A 711 34.81 -16.77 21.23
C ASN A 711 33.44 -16.07 21.21
N THR A 712 33.32 -14.96 20.47
CA THR A 712 32.08 -14.21 20.29
C THR A 712 31.22 -14.73 19.13
N GLY A 713 31.69 -15.74 18.39
CA GLY A 713 30.96 -16.34 17.27
C GLY A 713 30.97 -15.52 15.97
N ILE A 714 31.75 -14.43 15.92
CA ILE A 714 31.88 -13.54 14.76
C ILE A 714 32.61 -14.25 13.62
N LYS A 715 31.96 -14.38 12.46
CA LYS A 715 32.54 -15.01 11.27
C LYS A 715 33.01 -13.98 10.25
N LYS A 716 34.30 -14.02 9.89
CA LYS A 716 34.84 -13.20 8.79
C LYS A 716 34.22 -13.63 7.46
N ARG A 717 33.62 -12.70 6.73
CA ARG A 717 33.15 -12.93 5.36
C ARG A 717 34.34 -13.02 4.40
N PRO A 718 34.44 -14.07 3.55
CA PRO A 718 35.48 -14.14 2.54
C PRO A 718 35.29 -13.04 1.49
N GLY A 719 36.39 -12.41 1.08
CA GLY A 719 36.36 -11.44 -0.02
C GLY A 719 36.27 -12.14 -1.36
N CYS A 720 35.32 -11.76 -2.20
CA CYS A 720 35.16 -12.27 -3.55
C CYS A 720 34.81 -11.15 -4.52
N SER A 721 35.22 -11.33 -5.77
CA SER A 721 34.91 -10.41 -6.87
C SER A 721 34.17 -11.15 -7.96
N TRP A 722 33.20 -10.52 -8.60
CA TRP A 722 32.46 -11.15 -9.69
C TRP A 722 32.23 -10.23 -10.88
N VAL A 723 32.10 -10.85 -12.05
CA VAL A 723 31.91 -10.19 -13.34
C VAL A 723 30.74 -10.84 -14.08
N GLN A 724 29.92 -10.01 -14.72
CA GLN A 724 28.81 -10.48 -15.54
C GLN A 724 29.32 -10.96 -16.91
N GLY A 725 29.47 -12.28 -17.08
CA GLY A 725 29.82 -12.92 -18.36
C GLY A 725 28.63 -13.07 -19.32
N ARG A 726 28.85 -13.76 -20.45
CA ARG A 726 27.78 -14.06 -21.44
C ARG A 726 26.76 -15.10 -20.95
N LYS A 727 27.22 -16.10 -20.19
CA LYS A 727 26.41 -17.24 -19.69
C LYS A 727 25.95 -17.11 -18.24
N GLY A 728 26.24 -16.00 -17.56
CA GLY A 728 25.94 -15.83 -16.14
C GLY A 728 26.96 -14.94 -15.44
N THR A 729 27.01 -14.99 -14.12
CA THR A 729 27.98 -14.27 -13.29
C THR A 729 29.12 -15.21 -12.92
N ALA A 730 30.36 -14.81 -13.16
CA ALA A 730 31.56 -15.55 -12.73
C ALA A 730 32.11 -14.92 -11.45
N THR A 731 32.27 -15.72 -10.41
CA THR A 731 32.75 -15.29 -9.09
C THR A 731 34.13 -15.88 -8.84
N PHE A 732 35.05 -15.06 -8.32
CA PHE A 732 36.42 -15.44 -8.02
C PHE A 732 36.75 -15.13 -6.57
N PHE A 733 37.50 -16.03 -5.95
CA PHE A 733 38.16 -15.82 -4.66
C PHE A 733 39.66 -15.58 -4.86
N ALA A 734 40.37 -15.13 -3.83
CA ALA A 734 41.82 -14.98 -3.94
C ALA A 734 42.47 -16.36 -4.14
N GLY A 735 43.37 -16.49 -5.12
CA GLY A 735 44.01 -17.76 -5.49
C GLY A 735 43.04 -18.82 -6.06
N ASP A 736 41.91 -18.41 -6.63
CA ASP A 736 40.90 -19.35 -7.14
C ASP A 736 41.34 -20.00 -8.47
N TRP A 737 41.32 -21.34 -8.52
CA TRP A 737 41.59 -22.15 -9.70
C TRP A 737 40.38 -22.96 -10.20
N SER A 738 39.22 -22.82 -9.54
CA SER A 738 38.03 -23.64 -9.81
C SER A 738 37.36 -23.36 -11.16
N HIS A 739 37.64 -22.21 -11.78
CA HIS A 739 37.01 -21.82 -13.04
C HIS A 739 37.57 -22.60 -14.25
N PRO A 740 36.75 -23.02 -15.24
CA PRO A 740 37.24 -23.78 -16.39
C PRO A 740 38.29 -23.06 -17.25
N MET A 741 38.30 -21.72 -17.21
CA MET A 741 39.27 -20.87 -17.93
C MET A 741 40.45 -20.42 -17.07
N SER A 742 40.66 -20.97 -15.87
CA SER A 742 41.71 -20.50 -14.93
C SER A 742 43.07 -20.36 -15.60
N GLN A 743 43.51 -21.33 -16.40
CA GLN A 743 44.80 -21.26 -17.10
C GLN A 743 44.95 -19.98 -17.93
N GLN A 744 43.96 -19.67 -18.77
CA GLN A 744 43.97 -18.46 -19.61
C GLN A 744 43.93 -17.17 -18.78
N ILE A 745 43.20 -17.18 -17.66
CA ILE A 745 43.09 -16.05 -16.74
C ILE A 745 44.45 -15.74 -16.13
N TYR A 746 45.15 -16.75 -15.58
CA TYR A 746 46.46 -16.57 -14.96
C TYR A 746 47.55 -16.21 -15.98
N ASP A 747 47.49 -16.77 -17.19
CA ASP A 747 48.45 -16.43 -18.25
C ASP A 747 48.32 -14.96 -18.69
N LEU A 748 47.08 -14.48 -18.90
CA LEU A 748 46.82 -13.07 -19.19
C LEU A 748 47.22 -12.16 -18.02
N LEU A 749 46.89 -12.55 -16.79
CA LEU A 749 47.22 -11.75 -15.62
C LEU A 749 48.74 -11.62 -15.46
N ARG A 750 49.51 -12.67 -15.73
CA ARG A 750 50.98 -12.64 -15.70
C ARG A 750 51.55 -11.65 -16.73
N ASP A 751 51.04 -11.65 -17.95
CA ASP A 751 51.40 -10.67 -19.00
C ASP A 751 51.10 -9.24 -18.54
N LEU A 752 49.87 -8.99 -18.07
CA LEU A 752 49.46 -7.68 -17.59
C LEU A 752 50.34 -7.17 -16.45
N MET A 753 50.63 -8.03 -15.46
CA MET A 753 51.47 -7.68 -14.32
C MET A 753 52.91 -7.34 -14.74
N GLN A 754 53.47 -8.03 -15.74
CA GLN A 754 54.79 -7.69 -16.28
C GLN A 754 54.78 -6.33 -16.98
N ARG A 755 53.74 -6.06 -17.79
CA ARG A 755 53.61 -4.81 -18.56
C ARG A 755 53.41 -3.59 -17.65
N ILE A 756 52.59 -3.70 -16.60
CA ILE A 756 52.42 -2.58 -15.66
C ILE A 756 53.68 -2.35 -14.81
N LYS A 757 54.43 -3.40 -14.45
CA LYS A 757 55.73 -3.23 -13.75
C LYS A 757 56.72 -2.46 -14.61
N ALA A 758 56.75 -2.71 -15.92
CA ALA A 758 57.56 -1.94 -16.87
C ALA A 758 57.13 -0.45 -16.98
N LEU A 759 55.87 -0.14 -16.68
CA LEU A 759 55.36 1.24 -16.61
C LEU A 759 55.60 1.93 -15.25
N GLY A 760 56.22 1.24 -14.28
CA GLY A 760 56.54 1.78 -12.96
C GLY A 760 55.58 1.39 -11.83
N TYR A 761 54.66 0.44 -12.05
CA TYR A 761 53.85 -0.11 -10.95
C TYR A 761 54.71 -0.95 -10.00
N VAL A 762 54.61 -0.65 -8.70
CA VAL A 762 55.25 -1.40 -7.60
C VAL A 762 54.16 -1.90 -6.66
N PRO A 763 54.09 -3.22 -6.37
CA PRO A 763 53.13 -3.76 -5.41
C PRO A 763 53.30 -3.14 -4.01
N ASP A 764 52.18 -2.72 -3.40
CA ASP A 764 52.22 -2.18 -2.03
C ASP A 764 51.95 -3.29 -0.99
N ASN A 765 53.05 -3.78 -0.39
CA ASN A 765 53.04 -4.85 0.60
C ASN A 765 52.26 -4.52 1.89
N ARG A 766 51.89 -3.26 2.14
CA ARG A 766 51.03 -2.88 3.29
C ARG A 766 49.63 -3.51 3.18
N PHE A 767 49.18 -3.84 1.98
CA PHE A 767 47.87 -4.46 1.76
C PHE A 767 47.87 -5.98 1.89
N ALA A 768 49.04 -6.61 2.01
CA ALA A 768 49.17 -8.03 2.28
C ALA A 768 49.19 -8.28 3.81
N LEU A 769 48.00 -8.44 4.40
CA LEU A 769 47.78 -8.56 5.85
C LEU A 769 48.13 -9.96 6.42
N HIS A 770 49.16 -10.59 5.87
CA HIS A 770 49.66 -11.90 6.26
C HIS A 770 51.08 -11.77 6.84
N ASP A 771 51.36 -12.58 7.86
CA ASP A 771 52.67 -12.64 8.51
C ASP A 771 53.60 -13.57 7.70
N VAL A 772 53.97 -13.08 6.51
CA VAL A 772 54.85 -13.74 5.54
C VAL A 772 55.91 -12.74 5.05
N ASP A 773 56.94 -13.22 4.37
CA ASP A 773 58.00 -12.35 3.85
C ASP A 773 57.51 -11.41 2.73
N ASP A 774 58.31 -10.42 2.37
CA ASP A 774 57.90 -9.38 1.44
C ASP A 774 57.80 -9.85 -0.03
N GLU A 775 58.39 -11.00 -0.38
CA GLU A 775 58.25 -11.64 -1.69
C GLU A 775 56.93 -12.44 -1.78
N GLU A 776 56.63 -13.26 -0.76
CA GLU A 776 55.38 -13.99 -0.62
C GLU A 776 54.18 -13.04 -0.51
N LYS A 777 54.35 -11.86 0.12
CA LYS A 777 53.33 -10.79 0.10
C LYS A 777 53.04 -10.29 -1.32
N GLY A 778 54.08 -10.11 -2.14
CA GLY A 778 53.94 -9.69 -3.53
C GLY A 778 53.15 -10.70 -4.38
N ASP A 779 53.40 -11.98 -4.16
CA ASP A 779 52.70 -13.07 -4.83
C ASP A 779 51.23 -13.17 -4.39
N LEU A 780 50.95 -13.04 -3.10
CA LEU A 780 49.57 -12.99 -2.56
C LEU A 780 48.76 -11.82 -3.13
N LEU A 781 49.39 -10.65 -3.33
CA LEU A 781 48.75 -9.49 -3.97
C LEU A 781 48.44 -9.72 -5.44
N SER A 782 49.24 -10.54 -6.13
CA SER A 782 49.04 -10.86 -7.55
C SER A 782 47.80 -11.73 -7.78
N GLU A 783 47.46 -12.58 -6.81
CA GLU A 783 46.33 -13.52 -6.87
C GLU A 783 45.02 -12.99 -6.26
N HIS A 784 44.92 -11.68 -6.06
CA HIS A 784 43.69 -11.07 -5.57
C HIS A 784 42.50 -11.32 -6.50
N SER A 785 41.34 -11.62 -5.91
CA SER A 785 40.09 -11.91 -6.63
C SER A 785 39.71 -10.84 -7.65
N GLU A 786 40.03 -9.58 -7.37
CA GLU A 786 39.78 -8.41 -8.22
C GLU A 786 40.55 -8.53 -9.54
N LYS A 787 41.83 -8.93 -9.47
CA LYS A 787 42.70 -9.07 -10.64
C LYS A 787 42.30 -10.27 -11.50
N LEU A 788 41.91 -11.37 -10.87
CA LEU A 788 41.34 -12.55 -11.55
C LEU A 788 40.04 -12.20 -12.28
N ALA A 789 39.14 -11.47 -11.60
CA ALA A 789 37.90 -10.97 -12.17
C ALA A 789 38.15 -10.05 -13.38
N LEU A 790 39.12 -9.14 -13.30
CA LEU A 790 39.49 -8.27 -14.42
C LEU A 790 40.03 -9.07 -15.61
N ALA A 791 40.96 -10.00 -15.39
CA ALA A 791 41.52 -10.84 -16.44
C ALA A 791 40.42 -11.66 -17.15
N TYR A 792 39.50 -12.27 -16.40
CA TYR A 792 38.32 -12.92 -16.98
C TYR A 792 37.43 -11.93 -17.77
N GLY A 793 37.23 -10.72 -17.23
CA GLY A 793 36.48 -9.65 -17.87
C GLY A 793 37.06 -9.27 -19.23
N ILE A 794 38.38 -9.12 -19.34
CA ILE A 794 39.09 -8.82 -20.59
C ILE A 794 38.89 -9.95 -21.61
N LEU A 795 39.00 -11.22 -21.18
CA LEU A 795 38.86 -12.38 -22.07
C LEU A 795 37.43 -12.55 -22.63
N THR A 796 36.41 -12.08 -21.92
CA THR A 796 35.01 -12.40 -22.23
C THR A 796 34.18 -11.21 -22.73
N THR A 797 34.63 -9.99 -22.49
CA THR A 797 33.96 -8.75 -22.88
C THR A 797 34.36 -8.37 -24.31
N ALA A 798 33.42 -7.81 -25.08
CA ALA A 798 33.73 -7.34 -26.43
C ALA A 798 34.73 -6.17 -26.36
N PRO A 799 35.71 -6.07 -27.29
CA PRO A 799 36.67 -4.97 -27.32
C PRO A 799 35.99 -3.60 -27.24
N GLY A 800 36.52 -2.68 -26.44
CA GLY A 800 35.93 -1.35 -26.23
C GLY A 800 34.76 -1.28 -25.26
N ALA A 801 34.12 -2.39 -24.89
CA ALA A 801 32.98 -2.37 -23.97
C ALA A 801 33.44 -2.29 -22.49
N PRO A 802 32.73 -1.55 -21.61
CA PRO A 802 33.15 -1.42 -20.21
C PRO A 802 33.06 -2.74 -19.44
N ILE A 803 34.13 -3.05 -18.69
CA ILE A 803 34.21 -4.23 -17.81
C ILE A 803 33.70 -3.83 -16.43
N ARG A 804 32.64 -4.49 -15.94
CA ARG A 804 32.04 -4.21 -14.63
C ARG A 804 32.36 -5.31 -13.64
N ILE A 805 33.07 -4.95 -12.58
CA ILE A 805 33.51 -5.85 -11.50
C ILE A 805 32.83 -5.40 -10.22
N THR A 806 32.24 -6.33 -9.48
CA THR A 806 31.71 -6.04 -8.15
C THR A 806 32.49 -6.81 -7.10
N LYS A 807 32.87 -6.12 -6.02
CA LYS A 807 33.56 -6.65 -4.85
C LYS A 807 32.63 -6.52 -3.64
N ASN A 808 32.51 -7.60 -2.85
CA ASN A 808 31.70 -7.58 -1.63
C ASN A 808 32.32 -6.80 -0.45
N LEU A 809 33.61 -6.51 -0.51
CA LEU A 809 34.39 -5.75 0.46
C LEU A 809 34.93 -4.45 -0.16
N ARG A 810 35.57 -3.59 0.64
CA ARG A 810 36.32 -2.44 0.12
C ARG A 810 37.42 -2.92 -0.82
N ALA A 811 37.60 -2.23 -1.96
CA ALA A 811 38.65 -2.56 -2.91
C ALA A 811 40.03 -2.47 -2.25
N CYS A 812 40.93 -3.39 -2.61
CA CYS A 812 42.31 -3.34 -2.17
C CYS A 812 43.07 -2.20 -2.86
N GLY A 813 43.96 -1.50 -2.14
CA GLY A 813 44.67 -0.36 -2.68
C GLY A 813 45.73 -0.70 -3.70
N ASP A 814 46.39 -1.83 -3.51
CA ASP A 814 47.26 -2.40 -4.54
C ASP A 814 46.48 -2.73 -5.83
N CYS A 815 45.29 -3.32 -5.72
CA CYS A 815 44.44 -3.60 -6.89
C CYS A 815 43.97 -2.31 -7.57
N HIS A 816 43.61 -1.27 -6.80
CA HIS A 816 43.24 0.04 -7.33
C HIS A 816 44.39 0.67 -8.14
N SER A 817 45.61 0.65 -7.59
CA SER A 817 46.82 1.10 -8.30
C SER A 817 47.07 0.27 -9.55
N ALA A 818 47.02 -1.06 -9.45
CA ALA A 818 47.20 -1.96 -10.59
C ALA A 818 46.18 -1.67 -11.70
N PHE A 819 44.89 -1.49 -11.38
CA PHE A 819 43.86 -1.16 -12.35
C PHE A 819 44.08 0.19 -13.04
N THR A 820 44.62 1.16 -12.32
CA THR A 820 45.02 2.45 -12.90
C THR A 820 46.06 2.24 -14.00
N TYR A 821 47.12 1.49 -13.74
CA TYR A 821 48.14 1.18 -14.76
C TYR A 821 47.60 0.27 -15.88
N ILE A 822 46.80 -0.75 -15.57
CA ILE A 822 46.21 -1.64 -16.58
C ILE A 822 45.32 -0.84 -17.54
N SER A 823 44.59 0.18 -17.06
CA SER A 823 43.73 1.03 -17.89
C SER A 823 44.47 1.89 -18.93
N ILE A 824 45.81 1.99 -18.83
CA ILE A 824 46.66 2.62 -19.87
C ILE A 824 46.88 1.65 -21.03
N ILE A 825 46.89 0.35 -20.73
CA ILE A 825 47.35 -0.71 -21.62
C ILE A 825 46.19 -1.36 -22.38
N ILE A 826 44.99 -1.37 -21.80
CA ILE A 826 43.82 -2.03 -22.37
C ILE A 826 42.83 -1.01 -22.94
N GLU A 827 42.17 -1.37 -24.05
CA GLU A 827 41.11 -0.57 -24.67
C GLU A 827 39.74 -0.84 -24.02
N HIS A 828 39.69 -0.84 -22.68
CA HIS A 828 38.46 -1.01 -21.91
C HIS A 828 38.38 0.00 -20.78
N GLU A 829 37.20 0.57 -20.55
CA GLU A 829 36.90 1.22 -19.27
C GLU A 829 36.65 0.12 -18.22
N ILE A 830 37.34 0.22 -17.08
CA ILE A 830 37.18 -0.71 -15.96
C ILE A 830 36.31 -0.02 -14.91
N ILE A 831 35.15 -0.58 -14.60
CA ILE A 831 34.22 -0.07 -13.59
C ILE A 831 34.19 -1.05 -12.43
N VAL A 832 34.70 -0.64 -11.28
CA VAL A 832 34.77 -1.49 -10.08
C VAL A 832 33.85 -0.94 -9.01
N ARG A 833 32.85 -1.73 -8.61
CA ARG A 833 32.00 -1.47 -7.45
C ARG A 833 32.60 -2.14 -6.23
N ASP A 834 32.94 -1.36 -5.20
CA ASP A 834 33.24 -1.88 -3.87
C ASP A 834 32.00 -1.87 -2.96
N SER A 835 32.16 -2.09 -1.65
CA SER A 835 31.05 -2.10 -0.68
C SER A 835 30.14 -0.86 -0.71
N SER A 836 30.62 0.28 -1.24
CA SER A 836 29.87 1.55 -1.22
C SER A 836 30.15 2.50 -2.39
N ARG A 837 31.13 2.24 -3.25
CA ARG A 837 31.64 3.18 -4.27
C ARG A 837 31.88 2.51 -5.61
N PHE A 838 31.84 3.32 -6.67
CA PHE A 838 32.30 2.97 -8.01
C PHE A 838 33.59 3.69 -8.35
N HIS A 839 34.53 2.93 -8.89
CA HIS A 839 35.81 3.39 -9.41
C HIS A 839 35.81 3.19 -10.92
N HIS A 840 35.93 4.29 -11.67
CA HIS A 840 36.05 4.24 -13.13
C HIS A 840 37.50 4.44 -13.53
N PHE A 841 38.17 3.38 -13.98
CA PHE A 841 39.53 3.44 -14.48
C PHE A 841 39.54 3.57 -15.99
N LYS A 842 40.17 4.65 -16.48
CA LYS A 842 40.33 4.93 -17.91
C LYS A 842 41.59 5.76 -18.14
N ASN A 843 42.40 5.35 -19.12
CA ASN A 843 43.58 6.08 -19.58
C ASN A 843 44.55 6.48 -18.43
N GLY A 844 44.77 5.59 -17.46
CA GLY A 844 45.69 5.86 -16.35
C GLY A 844 45.11 6.74 -15.23
N SER A 845 43.80 6.99 -15.23
CA SER A 845 43.13 7.77 -14.19
C SER A 845 41.94 7.01 -13.60
N CYS A 846 41.60 7.31 -12.35
CA CYS A 846 40.39 6.82 -11.68
C CYS A 846 39.45 7.99 -11.38
N SER A 847 38.13 7.78 -11.44
CA SER A 847 37.13 8.81 -11.06
C SER A 847 37.31 9.36 -9.65
N CYS A 848 37.87 8.57 -8.71
CA CYS A 848 38.16 9.03 -7.35
C CYS A 848 39.39 9.95 -7.26
N ARG A 849 40.18 10.13 -8.33
CA ARG A 849 41.43 10.91 -8.37
C ARG A 849 42.46 10.49 -7.29
N GLY A 850 42.43 9.22 -6.89
CA GLY A 850 43.28 8.69 -5.82
C GLY A 850 42.76 8.94 -4.40
N TYR A 851 41.59 9.58 -4.25
CA TYR A 851 40.92 9.86 -2.98
C TYR A 851 39.85 8.79 -2.70
N TRP A 852 40.22 7.64 -2.10
CA TRP A 852 39.28 6.51 -1.95
C TRP A 852 39.25 5.79 -0.59
#